data_AF-H9UJX3-F1
#
_entry.id   AF-H9UJX3-F1
#
_cell.length_a   1.000
_cell.length_b   1.000
_cell.length_c   1.000
_cell.angle_alpha   90.00
_cell.angle_beta   90.00
_cell.angle_gamma   90.00
#
_symmetry.space_group_name_H-M   'P 1'
#
loop_
_entity.id
_entity.type
_entity.pdbx_description
1 polymer ?
#
loop_
_entity_poly.entity_id
_entity_poly.type
_entity_poly.pdbx_seq_one_letter_code
_entity_poly.pdbx_strand_id
1 'polypeptide(L)'
;MTTAGKLGLISTFGLFLMISCRTTPEPEPLPEPTQEPAPVQWQSLNLRQDSLVLSVGDSPQLAVDLVPESGELPDDPFELVNFTSDNDEVARVDGAGRVTALRPGTVQIHATLSGDGEQVTDEAQDAGEASLTDSVWVVVRDEIQFSNAEARFILIPDKQQDAEHTFWIMDTPVTHTLWQEVYRWAVQDRGDGRREDGGELYSIPSLGRRGNDGAQSKSGLHPVTRVSWRSAAVWMNALTEYYNAVTGSNRQLVYYVDSDEELPLRRATREERIRRDVFISQDNPHVVADADGFRLPRDHEWQSAATFPEGISSMREHAVYRDTSGGSTAEVASRAASLLGIYDLYGNVSEWVFDWHPGYVGDQRALRGGSWNSPGSELRPDSRDFARPYHEDGTHGLRPVRTERLIHPERINVTSESLDLTVGQSQQIEAEVLPRNASDRSLIWSSSNPEVASVTPDGVVRARAAGTTSIRIDAAGPHDVSRRVDVTVRIAVQGLSLQEYSAVLEPGQQLQLAAEIYPREATDTEVDWKSAHPDIVSVDSEGTVTAHSVGTTTITAVTRDGGLDTEFTAVVKLPVFLESGDEPDSTDADFSLVQVPAVQFPAGIDDDLTAEVDYEFWLADTEVTYALWARVRDWARESAGYTIPAAGRRGGYWPDRVATGPDHPVTEVDWVSAMAWMNALTEMYNQVNDADLVPVYYADPDFQQPLGRAANTADAARGGIHVRSRADGFRLPFAEEWELAARYKGADSSGGAMEFPENSGGFWTPGNYASGAVGSVDDHRATREVAVVPGVPGSTEAVRSRSPNPLWLWDMSGNISEWVLLADADGGSSYAPAHRGGSYFDNPSALRVSRVEAEQDENGLFGFTAGLRIARGAADTSPATRVVPDSEQEEPAPEPQPEAADPEQESEPESAQPAQEPQASMPESEPDPASESETVSGPAQPETDDGTIGTLVENYSDIDLELVSAGGFAIGTTEITYGQWRTVYNWAAENGYQIPDEGARHFSAESDDYPVTRVSWRSALVWTNALTEYLNEQYSSSLQPVYYVDADFRTPLRQASNTSRVDTTPGSVDAPHVHPDADGFRLPTAQEWLAAATWGGEQEDWISGADALLDDPQTAAELAVFGTAAPEPAGSRRPNSLGLYDMSGNVDEWVFDWHPAAVNRRRMRRGGSFRNTLTELSLGRAGSAGPGESYHSATGLRVVRSLH
;
A
#
# COMPACT_ATOMS: atom_id res chain seq x y z
N MET A 1 -71.10 -25.60 13.45
CA MET A 1 -72.29 -24.82 13.03
C MET A 1 -71.85 -24.00 11.82
N THR A 2 -72.34 -24.27 10.60
CA THR A 2 -73.63 -23.81 10.02
C THR A 2 -73.69 -22.28 9.93
N THR A 3 -73.92 -21.64 8.77
CA THR A 3 -74.31 -22.16 7.44
C THR A 3 -74.08 -21.12 6.31
N ALA A 4 -74.23 -21.53 5.05
CA ALA A 4 -74.48 -20.64 3.91
C ALA A 4 -75.71 -19.70 4.14
N GLY A 5 -75.92 -18.58 3.44
CA GLY A 5 -75.25 -17.99 2.27
C GLY A 5 -76.30 -17.28 1.36
N LYS A 6 -76.03 -17.20 0.04
CA LYS A 6 -76.95 -16.88 -1.10
C LYS A 6 -77.25 -15.42 -1.55
N LEU A 7 -76.96 -15.21 -2.85
CA LEU A 7 -77.73 -14.53 -3.93
C LEU A 7 -78.19 -13.04 -3.85
N GLY A 8 -78.10 -12.35 -5.00
CA GLY A 8 -78.91 -11.16 -5.33
C GLY A 8 -78.14 -10.01 -6.04
N LEU A 9 -77.59 -10.17 -7.25
CA LEU A 9 -78.22 -9.85 -8.55
C LEU A 9 -78.76 -8.40 -8.74
N ILE A 10 -78.16 -7.69 -9.70
CA ILE A 10 -78.75 -6.68 -10.64
C ILE A 10 -78.96 -5.23 -10.12
N SER A 11 -78.08 -4.32 -10.63
CA SER A 11 -78.39 -3.07 -11.38
C SER A 11 -79.28 -1.96 -10.74
N THR A 12 -79.02 -0.65 -10.84
CA THR A 12 -78.05 0.14 -11.64
C THR A 12 -77.95 1.60 -11.12
N PHE A 13 -76.88 2.33 -11.49
CA PHE A 13 -76.72 3.82 -11.49
C PHE A 13 -76.88 4.59 -10.16
N GLY A 14 -76.04 5.63 -9.92
CA GLY A 14 -76.38 6.61 -8.86
C GLY A 14 -75.32 7.48 -8.16
N LEU A 15 -74.12 7.70 -8.75
CA LEU A 15 -73.22 8.86 -8.51
C LEU A 15 -73.54 9.83 -7.34
N PHE A 16 -72.72 9.87 -6.26
CA PHE A 16 -71.99 11.10 -5.83
C PHE A 16 -70.93 10.86 -4.72
N LEU A 17 -70.15 11.92 -4.46
CA LEU A 17 -68.82 12.00 -3.83
C LEU A 17 -68.69 11.89 -2.28
N MET A 18 -67.53 11.33 -1.87
CA MET A 18 -66.54 11.83 -0.87
C MET A 18 -66.57 11.51 0.66
N ILE A 19 -65.43 10.92 1.08
CA ILE A 19 -64.49 11.32 2.17
C ILE A 19 -64.60 10.71 3.59
N SER A 20 -63.50 10.02 3.96
CA SER A 20 -62.95 9.72 5.31
C SER A 20 -63.76 8.85 6.30
N CYS A 21 -63.13 8.12 7.24
CA CYS A 21 -61.75 8.20 7.74
C CYS A 21 -61.17 6.85 8.27
N ARG A 22 -59.85 6.64 8.03
CA ARG A 22 -58.82 5.92 8.83
C ARG A 22 -58.97 4.46 9.34
N THR A 23 -57.83 3.75 9.21
CA THR A 23 -57.18 2.72 10.09
C THR A 23 -57.70 1.27 10.19
N THR A 24 -56.99 0.37 9.47
CA THR A 24 -56.37 -0.95 9.89
C THR A 24 -57.26 -2.11 10.42
N PRO A 25 -56.85 -3.40 10.29
CA PRO A 25 -55.48 -3.92 10.04
C PRO A 25 -55.30 -4.96 8.89
N GLU A 26 -54.03 -5.38 8.71
CA GLU A 26 -53.47 -6.60 8.07
C GLU A 26 -53.95 -7.11 6.68
N PRO A 27 -53.02 -7.30 5.70
CA PRO A 27 -53.26 -8.05 4.46
C PRO A 27 -52.87 -9.54 4.56
N GLU A 28 -53.48 -10.38 3.71
CA GLU A 28 -53.12 -11.79 3.51
C GLU A 28 -51.81 -11.95 2.68
N PRO A 29 -51.12 -13.11 2.76
CA PRO A 29 -49.82 -13.32 2.10
C PRO A 29 -49.89 -13.31 0.56
N LEU A 30 -48.74 -13.00 -0.05
CA LEU A 30 -48.52 -13.00 -1.50
C LEU A 30 -48.56 -14.42 -2.09
N PRO A 31 -48.90 -14.58 -3.37
CA PRO A 31 -48.77 -15.87 -4.07
C PRO A 31 -47.29 -16.27 -4.25
N GLU A 32 -47.05 -17.58 -4.30
CA GLU A 32 -45.74 -18.16 -4.59
C GLU A 32 -45.24 -17.75 -6.01
N PRO A 33 -43.91 -17.61 -6.21
CA PRO A 33 -43.36 -17.34 -7.52
C PRO A 33 -43.65 -18.49 -8.49
N THR A 34 -43.94 -18.15 -9.75
CA THR A 34 -43.95 -19.12 -10.83
C THR A 34 -42.56 -19.72 -10.99
N GLN A 35 -42.44 -21.05 -11.01
CA GLN A 35 -41.20 -21.70 -11.42
C GLN A 35 -40.77 -21.19 -12.79
N GLU A 36 -39.50 -20.82 -12.90
CA GLU A 36 -38.86 -20.50 -14.17
C GLU A 36 -38.88 -21.72 -15.11
N PRO A 37 -38.90 -21.51 -16.44
CA PRO A 37 -38.70 -22.60 -17.38
C PRO A 37 -37.31 -23.22 -17.14
N ALA A 38 -37.21 -24.55 -17.28
CA ALA A 38 -35.91 -25.22 -17.19
C ALA A 38 -34.97 -24.72 -18.32
N PRO A 39 -33.67 -24.55 -18.05
CA PRO A 39 -32.71 -24.01 -19.01
C PRO A 39 -32.65 -24.84 -20.30
N VAL A 40 -32.40 -24.16 -21.42
CA VAL A 40 -32.44 -24.77 -22.75
C VAL A 40 -31.06 -25.33 -23.07
N GLN A 41 -30.93 -26.66 -23.03
CA GLN A 41 -29.72 -27.35 -23.47
C GLN A 41 -29.54 -27.20 -24.99
N TRP A 42 -28.33 -26.85 -25.43
CA TRP A 42 -28.01 -26.57 -26.83
C TRP A 42 -27.24 -27.71 -27.49
N GLN A 43 -27.65 -28.10 -28.71
CA GLN A 43 -27.00 -29.14 -29.51
C GLN A 43 -25.84 -28.60 -30.36
N SER A 44 -26.00 -27.38 -30.91
CA SER A 44 -24.94 -26.71 -31.70
C SER A 44 -25.26 -25.23 -31.92
N LEU A 45 -24.21 -24.41 -31.84
CA LEU A 45 -24.09 -23.09 -32.45
C LEU A 45 -23.41 -23.26 -33.82
N ASN A 46 -23.94 -22.62 -34.86
CA ASN A 46 -23.31 -22.62 -36.20
C ASN A 46 -23.47 -21.24 -36.84
N LEU A 47 -22.40 -20.69 -37.40
CA LEU A 47 -22.45 -19.55 -38.30
C LEU A 47 -22.66 -20.08 -39.73
N ARG A 48 -23.72 -19.65 -40.42
CA ARG A 48 -24.09 -20.16 -41.76
C ARG A 48 -23.17 -19.68 -42.90
N GLN A 49 -21.96 -19.22 -42.57
CA GLN A 49 -21.04 -18.51 -43.45
C GLN A 49 -19.59 -18.85 -43.06
N ASP A 50 -18.91 -19.68 -43.85
CA ASP A 50 -17.50 -20.05 -43.63
C ASP A 50 -16.53 -18.83 -43.69
N SER A 51 -16.96 -17.76 -44.36
CA SER A 51 -16.20 -16.53 -44.59
C SER A 51 -17.11 -15.37 -45.01
N LEU A 52 -16.70 -14.14 -44.68
CA LEU A 52 -17.34 -12.88 -45.03
C LEU A 52 -16.31 -11.92 -45.64
N VAL A 53 -16.56 -11.41 -46.84
CA VAL A 53 -15.59 -10.57 -47.58
C VAL A 53 -16.19 -9.21 -47.87
N LEU A 54 -15.52 -8.16 -47.40
CA LEU A 54 -16.03 -6.79 -47.25
C LEU A 54 -15.12 -5.75 -47.89
N SER A 55 -15.67 -4.57 -48.15
CA SER A 55 -14.94 -3.33 -48.45
C SER A 55 -15.04 -2.40 -47.24
N VAL A 56 -14.11 -1.43 -47.10
CA VAL A 56 -14.08 -0.54 -45.92
C VAL A 56 -15.36 0.28 -45.83
N GLY A 57 -16.01 0.25 -44.66
CA GLY A 57 -17.31 0.89 -44.41
C GLY A 57 -18.52 -0.03 -44.60
N ASP A 58 -18.36 -1.26 -45.09
CA ASP A 58 -19.43 -2.26 -45.07
C ASP A 58 -19.79 -2.64 -43.63
N SER A 59 -21.09 -2.89 -43.39
CA SER A 59 -21.61 -3.17 -42.04
C SER A 59 -22.77 -4.20 -42.00
N PRO A 60 -22.57 -5.45 -42.48
CA PRO A 60 -23.58 -6.52 -42.48
C PRO A 60 -23.72 -7.24 -41.13
N GLN A 61 -24.79 -8.02 -40.99
CA GLN A 61 -25.05 -8.89 -39.84
C GLN A 61 -24.71 -10.35 -40.18
N LEU A 62 -24.12 -11.08 -39.23
CA LEU A 62 -23.84 -12.52 -39.33
C LEU A 62 -25.14 -13.35 -39.29
N ALA A 63 -25.09 -14.57 -39.82
CA ALA A 63 -26.22 -15.49 -39.83
C ALA A 63 -26.01 -16.67 -38.85
N VAL A 64 -26.48 -16.51 -37.62
CA VAL A 64 -26.46 -17.54 -36.55
C VAL A 64 -27.53 -18.62 -36.82
N ASP A 65 -27.22 -19.87 -36.48
CA ASP A 65 -28.14 -21.02 -36.47
C ASP A 65 -27.96 -21.81 -35.16
N LEU A 66 -28.87 -21.58 -34.20
CA LEU A 66 -28.92 -22.29 -32.92
C LEU A 66 -29.83 -23.51 -33.03
N VAL A 67 -29.36 -24.66 -32.57
CA VAL A 67 -30.14 -25.91 -32.49
C VAL A 67 -30.28 -26.31 -31.03
N PRO A 68 -31.47 -26.20 -30.41
CA PRO A 68 -31.72 -26.68 -29.04
C PRO A 68 -31.93 -28.19 -29.01
N GLU A 69 -31.51 -28.88 -27.95
CA GLU A 69 -31.83 -30.29 -27.73
C GLU A 69 -33.34 -30.51 -27.45
N SER A 70 -33.95 -29.59 -26.69
CA SER A 70 -35.40 -29.51 -26.53
C SER A 70 -35.85 -28.11 -26.09
N GLY A 71 -36.83 -27.55 -26.78
CA GLY A 71 -37.41 -26.23 -26.48
C GLY A 71 -38.14 -25.65 -27.69
N GLU A 72 -38.68 -24.45 -27.54
CA GLU A 72 -38.90 -23.52 -28.66
C GLU A 72 -37.75 -22.49 -28.66
N LEU A 73 -37.41 -21.92 -29.82
CA LEU A 73 -36.35 -20.91 -29.91
C LEU A 73 -36.79 -19.59 -29.26
N PRO A 74 -35.87 -18.80 -28.67
CA PRO A 74 -36.16 -17.44 -28.21
C PRO A 74 -36.53 -16.51 -29.39
N ASP A 75 -37.24 -15.41 -29.08
CA ASP A 75 -37.70 -14.44 -30.09
C ASP A 75 -36.54 -13.73 -30.82
N ASP A 76 -35.39 -13.55 -30.17
CA ASP A 76 -34.12 -13.15 -30.80
C ASP A 76 -32.97 -14.06 -30.31
N PRO A 77 -32.29 -14.82 -31.21
CA PRO A 77 -31.19 -15.70 -30.82
C PRO A 77 -29.84 -14.99 -30.66
N PHE A 78 -29.71 -13.70 -31.02
CA PHE A 78 -28.43 -12.98 -30.91
C PHE A 78 -28.13 -12.54 -29.48
N GLU A 79 -29.15 -12.25 -28.65
CA GLU A 79 -28.95 -11.80 -27.27
C GLU A 79 -28.21 -12.82 -26.37
N LEU A 80 -28.20 -14.10 -26.77
CA LEU A 80 -27.53 -15.20 -26.06
C LEU A 80 -26.10 -15.48 -26.54
N VAL A 81 -25.65 -14.85 -27.62
CA VAL A 81 -24.37 -15.15 -28.27
C VAL A 81 -23.40 -13.99 -28.08
N ASN A 82 -22.32 -14.22 -27.33
CA ASN A 82 -21.24 -13.24 -27.23
C ASN A 82 -20.40 -13.28 -28.51
N PHE A 83 -20.04 -12.11 -29.03
CA PHE A 83 -19.24 -11.95 -30.24
C PHE A 83 -17.96 -11.17 -29.96
N THR A 84 -16.82 -11.73 -30.37
CA THR A 84 -15.49 -11.08 -30.23
C THR A 84 -14.76 -11.04 -31.57
N SER A 85 -13.84 -10.08 -31.71
CA SER A 85 -12.99 -9.89 -32.90
C SER A 85 -11.53 -9.91 -32.50
N ASP A 86 -10.69 -10.70 -33.19
CA ASP A 86 -9.24 -10.74 -32.93
C ASP A 86 -8.53 -9.40 -33.22
N ASN A 87 -9.16 -8.49 -33.96
CA ASN A 87 -8.60 -7.18 -34.32
C ASN A 87 -9.68 -6.13 -34.61
N ASP A 88 -10.02 -5.38 -33.57
CA ASP A 88 -11.00 -4.30 -33.56
C ASP A 88 -10.56 -3.02 -34.32
N GLU A 89 -9.36 -2.99 -34.92
CA GLU A 89 -8.98 -1.97 -35.91
C GLU A 89 -9.28 -2.38 -37.36
N VAL A 90 -9.34 -3.68 -37.66
CA VAL A 90 -9.70 -4.22 -38.98
C VAL A 90 -11.22 -4.27 -39.13
N ALA A 91 -11.91 -5.01 -38.27
CA ALA A 91 -13.37 -5.05 -38.21
C ALA A 91 -13.86 -5.30 -36.79
N ARG A 92 -14.91 -4.59 -36.39
CA ARG A 92 -15.57 -4.76 -35.09
C ARG A 92 -16.84 -5.57 -35.23
N VAL A 93 -17.29 -6.17 -34.15
CA VAL A 93 -18.60 -6.81 -34.04
C VAL A 93 -19.36 -6.22 -32.86
N ASP A 94 -20.68 -6.04 -33.00
CA ASP A 94 -21.56 -5.69 -31.88
C ASP A 94 -22.34 -6.92 -31.39
N GLY A 95 -23.00 -6.79 -30.22
CA GLY A 95 -23.81 -7.87 -29.62
C GLY A 95 -25.03 -8.30 -30.44
N ALA A 96 -25.34 -7.63 -31.56
CA ALA A 96 -26.32 -8.10 -32.54
C ALA A 96 -25.66 -8.92 -33.67
N GLY A 97 -24.40 -9.32 -33.53
CA GLY A 97 -23.62 -10.03 -34.54
C GLY A 97 -23.31 -9.18 -35.77
N ARG A 98 -23.29 -7.84 -35.65
CA ARG A 98 -23.09 -6.95 -36.79
C ARG A 98 -21.63 -6.56 -36.96
N VAL A 99 -21.03 -7.04 -38.04
CA VAL A 99 -19.64 -6.78 -38.40
C VAL A 99 -19.53 -5.43 -39.08
N THR A 100 -18.61 -4.56 -38.65
CA THR A 100 -18.32 -3.27 -39.31
C THR A 100 -16.86 -3.20 -39.71
N ALA A 101 -16.61 -3.13 -41.02
CA ALA A 101 -15.27 -3.06 -41.61
C ALA A 101 -14.67 -1.65 -41.47
N LEU A 102 -13.60 -1.51 -40.69
CA LEU A 102 -12.97 -0.22 -40.37
C LEU A 102 -11.68 0.05 -41.15
N ARG A 103 -10.86 -0.97 -41.36
CA ARG A 103 -9.63 -0.90 -42.17
C ARG A 103 -9.44 -2.18 -42.98
N PRO A 104 -8.73 -2.12 -44.11
CA PRO A 104 -8.32 -3.31 -44.83
C PRO A 104 -7.53 -4.26 -43.91
N GLY A 105 -7.78 -5.57 -44.00
CA GLY A 105 -7.14 -6.59 -43.16
C GLY A 105 -7.87 -7.93 -43.24
N THR A 106 -7.38 -8.92 -42.50
CA THR A 106 -8.08 -10.20 -42.26
C THR A 106 -8.14 -10.45 -40.77
N VAL A 107 -9.31 -10.82 -40.26
CA VAL A 107 -9.58 -11.04 -38.83
C VAL A 107 -10.56 -12.21 -38.66
N GLN A 108 -10.49 -12.94 -37.56
CA GLN A 108 -11.49 -13.94 -37.20
C GLN A 108 -12.48 -13.33 -36.20
N ILE A 109 -13.76 -13.64 -36.37
CA ILE A 109 -14.81 -13.28 -35.42
C ILE A 109 -15.33 -14.56 -34.81
N HIS A 110 -15.34 -14.63 -33.50
CA HIS A 110 -15.81 -15.78 -32.74
C HIS A 110 -17.19 -15.50 -32.17
N ALA A 111 -18.02 -16.53 -32.14
CA ALA A 111 -19.35 -16.53 -31.55
C ALA A 111 -19.38 -17.62 -30.46
N THR A 112 -19.78 -17.24 -29.24
CA THR A 112 -19.74 -18.13 -28.06
C THR A 112 -21.09 -18.13 -27.35
N LEU A 113 -21.55 -19.31 -26.94
CA LEU A 113 -22.80 -19.56 -26.23
C LEU A 113 -22.54 -20.45 -24.99
N SER A 114 -23.22 -20.16 -23.88
CA SER A 114 -23.19 -20.90 -22.62
C SER A 114 -23.88 -22.28 -22.71
N GLY A 115 -23.67 -23.12 -21.69
CA GLY A 115 -24.28 -24.45 -21.61
C GLY A 115 -25.76 -24.44 -21.19
N ASP A 116 -26.24 -23.36 -20.58
CA ASP A 116 -27.58 -23.20 -19.99
C ASP A 116 -28.50 -22.24 -20.76
N GLY A 117 -27.91 -21.28 -21.49
CA GLY A 117 -28.61 -20.23 -22.23
C GLY A 117 -28.64 -18.86 -21.54
N GLU A 118 -27.85 -18.61 -20.49
CA GLU A 118 -27.60 -17.24 -20.01
C GLU A 118 -26.45 -16.55 -20.79
N GLN A 119 -26.28 -15.23 -20.61
CA GLN A 119 -25.11 -14.56 -21.20
C GLN A 119 -23.82 -15.01 -20.49
N VAL A 120 -22.80 -15.33 -21.28
CA VAL A 120 -21.45 -15.62 -20.75
C VAL A 120 -20.87 -14.35 -20.13
N THR A 121 -20.90 -14.27 -18.80
CA THR A 121 -20.05 -13.38 -18.01
C THR A 121 -18.62 -13.93 -17.97
N ASP A 122 -17.64 -13.10 -17.63
CA ASP A 122 -16.24 -13.55 -17.51
C ASP A 122 -16.10 -14.67 -16.46
N GLU A 123 -16.89 -14.61 -15.38
CA GLU A 123 -16.98 -15.61 -14.30
C GLU A 123 -17.40 -17.01 -14.82
N ALA A 124 -18.15 -17.09 -15.92
CA ALA A 124 -18.62 -18.36 -16.49
C ALA A 124 -17.54 -19.09 -17.31
N GLN A 125 -16.46 -18.41 -17.74
CA GLN A 125 -15.37 -19.06 -18.48
C GLN A 125 -14.47 -19.91 -17.57
N ASP A 126 -14.16 -19.44 -16.36
CA ASP A 126 -13.33 -20.17 -15.39
C ASP A 126 -14.06 -21.36 -14.74
N ALA A 127 -15.40 -21.37 -14.76
CA ALA A 127 -16.22 -22.47 -14.22
C ALA A 127 -16.08 -23.80 -15.00
N GLY A 128 -15.50 -23.78 -16.21
CA GLY A 128 -15.27 -24.99 -17.02
C GLY A 128 -16.55 -25.60 -17.62
N GLU A 129 -17.61 -24.82 -17.75
CA GLU A 129 -18.86 -25.28 -18.37
C GLU A 129 -18.75 -25.53 -19.88
N ALA A 130 -19.62 -26.39 -20.40
CA ALA A 130 -19.61 -26.83 -21.80
C ALA A 130 -20.19 -25.76 -22.74
N SER A 131 -19.42 -24.72 -23.01
CA SER A 131 -19.73 -23.70 -24.00
C SER A 131 -19.65 -24.21 -25.45
N LEU A 132 -20.45 -23.62 -26.33
CA LEU A 132 -20.44 -23.85 -27.77
C LEU A 132 -19.80 -22.66 -28.48
N THR A 133 -18.76 -22.91 -29.27
CA THR A 133 -18.02 -21.89 -30.02
C THR A 133 -18.05 -22.19 -31.52
N ASP A 134 -18.30 -21.18 -32.34
CA ASP A 134 -18.06 -21.22 -33.80
C ASP A 134 -17.46 -19.89 -34.27
N SER A 135 -16.88 -19.84 -35.47
CA SER A 135 -16.12 -18.67 -35.91
C SER A 135 -16.10 -18.46 -37.43
N VAL A 136 -16.01 -17.20 -37.85
CA VAL A 136 -16.04 -16.78 -39.26
C VAL A 136 -14.84 -15.90 -39.59
N TRP A 137 -14.22 -16.14 -40.75
CA TRP A 137 -13.18 -15.27 -41.29
C TRP A 137 -13.77 -14.03 -41.93
N VAL A 138 -13.38 -12.85 -41.46
CA VAL A 138 -13.74 -11.56 -42.06
C VAL A 138 -12.52 -10.99 -42.80
N VAL A 139 -12.70 -10.73 -44.08
CA VAL A 139 -11.66 -10.19 -44.97
C VAL A 139 -12.10 -8.83 -45.49
N VAL A 140 -11.44 -7.76 -45.03
CA VAL A 140 -11.66 -6.39 -45.51
C VAL A 140 -10.61 -6.07 -46.58
N ARG A 141 -11.05 -5.75 -47.80
CA ARG A 141 -10.17 -5.52 -48.95
C ARG A 141 -9.58 -4.10 -48.97
N ASP A 142 -8.34 -3.99 -49.42
CA ASP A 142 -7.70 -2.74 -49.87
C ASP A 142 -8.04 -2.55 -51.36
N GLU A 143 -8.88 -1.57 -51.69
CA GLU A 143 -9.41 -1.40 -53.05
C GLU A 143 -8.70 -0.27 -53.80
N ILE A 144 -7.82 -0.65 -54.73
CA ILE A 144 -7.06 0.28 -55.55
C ILE A 144 -7.78 0.50 -56.89
N GLN A 145 -8.44 1.64 -57.00
CA GLN A 145 -9.13 2.08 -58.22
C GLN A 145 -8.13 2.78 -59.17
N PHE A 146 -7.95 2.24 -60.37
CA PHE A 146 -7.21 2.86 -61.48
C PHE A 146 -8.18 3.48 -62.50
N SER A 147 -7.69 4.10 -63.58
CA SER A 147 -8.56 4.85 -64.50
C SER A 147 -9.45 3.96 -65.38
N ASN A 148 -9.10 2.69 -65.59
CA ASN A 148 -9.87 1.72 -66.39
C ASN A 148 -9.93 0.31 -65.75
N ALA A 149 -9.33 0.12 -64.59
CA ALA A 149 -9.20 -1.16 -63.89
C ALA A 149 -9.30 -0.99 -62.38
N GLU A 150 -9.60 -2.09 -61.70
CA GLU A 150 -9.59 -2.22 -60.24
C GLU A 150 -8.55 -3.29 -59.87
N ALA A 151 -7.86 -3.12 -58.75
CA ALA A 151 -7.12 -4.19 -58.10
C ALA A 151 -7.45 -4.16 -56.61
N ARG A 152 -7.96 -5.27 -56.08
CA ARG A 152 -8.28 -5.41 -54.66
C ARG A 152 -7.26 -6.32 -54.01
N PHE A 153 -6.75 -5.92 -52.85
CA PHE A 153 -5.74 -6.66 -52.11
C PHE A 153 -6.29 -7.14 -50.77
N ILE A 154 -5.79 -8.29 -50.33
CA ILE A 154 -6.18 -9.00 -49.11
C ILE A 154 -4.92 -9.19 -48.28
N LEU A 155 -4.97 -8.86 -46.98
CA LEU A 155 -3.86 -9.08 -46.06
C LEU A 155 -3.88 -10.54 -45.57
N ILE A 156 -2.75 -11.24 -45.66
CA ILE A 156 -2.62 -12.64 -45.26
C ILE A 156 -1.36 -12.81 -44.38
N PRO A 157 -1.44 -13.52 -43.25
CA PRO A 157 -0.26 -13.92 -42.49
C PRO A 157 0.47 -15.08 -43.20
N ASP A 158 1.80 -15.00 -43.27
CA ASP A 158 2.61 -15.99 -43.96
C ASP A 158 2.90 -17.21 -43.08
N LYS A 159 2.02 -18.22 -43.18
CA LYS A 159 2.08 -19.52 -42.46
C LYS A 159 3.35 -20.36 -42.64
N GLN A 160 4.41 -19.86 -43.27
CA GLN A 160 5.74 -20.50 -43.36
C GLN A 160 6.89 -19.62 -42.86
N GLN A 161 6.58 -18.44 -42.31
CA GLN A 161 7.45 -17.63 -41.46
C GLN A 161 6.79 -17.49 -40.07
N ASP A 162 7.38 -16.71 -39.17
CA ASP A 162 6.76 -16.42 -37.88
C ASP A 162 5.44 -15.67 -38.07
N ALA A 163 4.43 -15.97 -37.24
CA ALA A 163 3.02 -15.69 -37.52
C ALA A 163 2.66 -14.19 -37.67
N GLU A 164 3.54 -13.30 -37.21
CA GLU A 164 3.43 -11.84 -37.28
C GLU A 164 3.72 -11.29 -38.69
N HIS A 165 4.41 -12.04 -39.55
CA HIS A 165 4.72 -11.60 -40.91
C HIS A 165 3.47 -11.63 -41.81
N THR A 166 3.00 -10.46 -42.24
CA THR A 166 1.83 -10.32 -43.13
C THR A 166 2.21 -9.73 -44.48
N PHE A 167 1.44 -10.07 -45.52
CA PHE A 167 1.60 -9.53 -46.87
C PHE A 167 0.25 -9.29 -47.55
N TRP A 168 0.18 -8.27 -48.38
CA TRP A 168 -0.99 -7.96 -49.20
C TRP A 168 -0.91 -8.71 -50.52
N ILE A 169 -1.90 -9.53 -50.87
CA ILE A 169 -1.98 -10.22 -52.17
C ILE A 169 -3.23 -9.79 -52.96
N MET A 170 -3.09 -9.63 -54.28
CA MET A 170 -4.24 -9.27 -55.13
C MET A 170 -5.25 -10.43 -55.20
N ASP A 171 -6.54 -10.11 -55.09
CA ASP A 171 -7.63 -11.08 -55.06
C ASP A 171 -7.78 -11.88 -56.37
N THR A 172 -7.25 -11.36 -57.47
CA THR A 172 -7.33 -11.91 -58.82
C THR A 172 -5.95 -11.88 -59.51
N PRO A 173 -5.68 -12.77 -60.49
CA PRO A 173 -4.52 -12.65 -61.36
C PRO A 173 -4.63 -11.36 -62.19
N VAL A 174 -3.50 -10.73 -62.54
CA VAL A 174 -3.49 -9.45 -63.26
C VAL A 174 -4.31 -9.53 -64.54
N THR A 175 -5.41 -8.76 -64.60
CA THR A 175 -6.24 -8.67 -65.80
C THR A 175 -5.48 -7.99 -66.93
N HIS A 176 -5.82 -8.33 -68.18
CA HIS A 176 -5.24 -7.66 -69.34
C HIS A 176 -5.54 -6.15 -69.36
N THR A 177 -6.66 -5.68 -68.77
CA THR A 177 -6.90 -4.24 -68.65
C THR A 177 -5.84 -3.58 -67.76
N LEU A 178 -5.66 -4.08 -66.53
CA LEU A 178 -4.66 -3.56 -65.58
C LEU A 178 -3.24 -3.62 -66.16
N TRP A 179 -2.87 -4.76 -66.78
CA TRP A 179 -1.58 -4.89 -67.45
C TRP A 179 -1.36 -3.79 -68.50
N GLN A 180 -2.36 -3.56 -69.37
CA GLN A 180 -2.27 -2.56 -70.44
C GLN A 180 -2.26 -1.12 -69.94
N GLU A 181 -2.96 -0.83 -68.84
CA GLU A 181 -3.00 0.50 -68.24
C GLU A 181 -1.62 0.92 -67.73
N VAL A 182 -1.04 0.10 -66.84
CA VAL A 182 0.34 0.29 -66.34
C VAL A 182 1.35 0.25 -67.49
N TYR A 183 1.25 -0.71 -68.41
CA TYR A 183 2.18 -0.83 -69.56
C TYR A 183 2.19 0.46 -70.41
N ARG A 184 1.04 1.04 -70.69
CA ARG A 184 0.95 2.28 -71.50
C ARG A 184 1.54 3.46 -70.79
N TRP A 185 1.34 3.58 -69.48
CA TRP A 185 1.93 4.64 -68.68
C TRP A 185 3.46 4.47 -68.53
N ALA A 186 3.93 3.22 -68.45
CA ALA A 186 5.34 2.90 -68.27
C ALA A 186 6.20 3.06 -69.55
N VAL A 187 5.60 2.93 -70.74
CA VAL A 187 6.31 2.81 -72.04
C VAL A 187 5.94 3.96 -73.02
N GLN A 188 5.20 4.99 -72.60
CA GLN A 188 4.84 6.12 -73.47
C GLN A 188 6.03 7.05 -73.74
N ASP A 189 6.46 7.12 -75.00
CA ASP A 189 7.66 7.81 -75.45
C ASP A 189 7.40 9.25 -75.96
N ARG A 190 8.24 10.20 -75.53
CA ARG A 190 8.31 11.58 -76.05
C ARG A 190 9.48 11.84 -77.01
N GLY A 191 10.32 10.85 -77.26
CA GLY A 191 11.44 10.87 -78.22
C GLY A 191 12.82 11.10 -77.61
N ASP A 192 12.91 11.25 -76.28
CA ASP A 192 14.15 11.43 -75.51
C ASP A 192 14.43 10.29 -74.49
N GLY A 193 13.50 9.34 -74.34
CA GLY A 193 13.59 8.22 -73.40
C GLY A 193 13.14 8.52 -71.97
N ARG A 194 12.52 9.69 -71.70
CA ARG A 194 12.07 10.09 -70.36
C ARG A 194 10.57 10.41 -70.28
N ARG A 195 10.06 10.38 -69.05
CA ARG A 195 8.71 10.84 -68.69
C ARG A 195 8.63 12.35 -68.49
N GLU A 196 7.41 12.86 -68.39
CA GLU A 196 7.12 14.28 -68.08
C GLU A 196 7.53 14.68 -66.65
N ASP A 197 7.57 13.72 -65.73
CA ASP A 197 8.12 13.85 -64.37
C ASP A 197 9.66 13.84 -64.31
N GLY A 198 10.35 13.52 -65.42
CA GLY A 198 11.80 13.44 -65.54
C GLY A 198 12.41 12.04 -65.38
N GLY A 199 11.62 11.03 -64.97
CA GLY A 199 12.06 9.65 -64.79
C GLY A 199 12.37 8.89 -66.09
N GLU A 200 13.08 7.76 -65.98
CA GLU A 200 13.32 6.86 -67.12
C GLU A 200 12.07 6.05 -67.49
N LEU A 201 11.84 5.88 -68.79
CA LEU A 201 10.83 4.97 -69.34
C LEU A 201 11.22 3.50 -69.17
N TYR A 202 10.21 2.65 -69.05
CA TYR A 202 10.39 1.21 -68.89
C TYR A 202 10.55 0.50 -70.24
N SER A 203 11.29 -0.60 -70.23
CA SER A 203 11.37 -1.52 -71.35
C SER A 203 10.79 -2.88 -70.93
N ILE A 204 9.52 -3.10 -71.28
CA ILE A 204 8.75 -4.33 -70.98
C ILE A 204 8.51 -5.06 -72.31
N PRO A 205 9.27 -6.11 -72.65
CA PRO A 205 9.11 -6.77 -73.96
C PRO A 205 7.86 -7.62 -74.10
N SER A 206 7.20 -8.02 -73.01
CA SER A 206 5.94 -8.76 -73.05
C SER A 206 4.78 -7.78 -73.20
N LEU A 207 4.11 -7.78 -74.37
CA LEU A 207 2.94 -6.92 -74.60
C LEU A 207 1.71 -7.31 -73.75
N GLY A 208 1.67 -8.56 -73.28
CA GLY A 208 0.48 -9.18 -72.71
C GLY A 208 -0.57 -9.54 -73.78
N ARG A 209 -1.39 -10.57 -73.50
CA ARG A 209 -2.52 -11.00 -74.34
C ARG A 209 -3.75 -11.31 -73.48
N ARG A 210 -4.95 -11.02 -74.01
CA ARG A 210 -6.25 -11.36 -73.39
C ARG A 210 -6.47 -12.87 -73.45
N GLY A 211 -5.96 -13.60 -72.47
CA GLY A 211 -6.05 -15.05 -72.47
C GLY A 211 -5.30 -15.74 -73.62
N ASN A 212 -5.46 -17.06 -73.72
CA ASN A 212 -4.91 -17.81 -74.86
C ASN A 212 -5.80 -17.70 -76.13
N ASP A 213 -5.20 -17.95 -77.30
CA ASP A 213 -5.76 -17.95 -78.65
C ASP A 213 -6.36 -16.64 -79.16
N GLY A 214 -5.82 -16.19 -80.31
CA GLY A 214 -5.95 -14.83 -80.84
C GLY A 214 -7.29 -14.46 -81.51
N ALA A 215 -8.41 -14.73 -80.85
CA ALA A 215 -9.74 -14.31 -81.32
C ALA A 215 -10.03 -12.83 -80.98
N GLN A 216 -10.57 -12.06 -81.94
CA GLN A 216 -10.97 -10.66 -81.76
C GLN A 216 -12.32 -10.49 -81.03
N SER A 217 -12.52 -11.15 -79.89
CA SER A 217 -13.58 -10.83 -78.93
C SER A 217 -13.34 -11.54 -77.59
N LYS A 218 -12.54 -10.93 -76.73
CA LYS A 218 -12.32 -11.35 -75.34
C LYS A 218 -12.35 -10.12 -74.44
N SER A 219 -12.98 -10.25 -73.27
CA SER A 219 -13.09 -9.19 -72.25
C SER A 219 -11.72 -8.69 -71.80
N GLY A 220 -11.70 -7.48 -71.22
CA GLY A 220 -10.50 -6.97 -70.55
C GLY A 220 -10.18 -7.73 -69.24
N LEU A 221 -11.21 -8.35 -68.65
CA LEU A 221 -11.16 -9.10 -67.39
C LEU A 221 -10.60 -10.53 -67.52
N HIS A 222 -10.19 -10.96 -68.72
CA HIS A 222 -9.33 -12.15 -68.80
C HIS A 222 -7.96 -11.86 -68.18
N PRO A 223 -7.33 -12.83 -67.51
CA PRO A 223 -5.96 -12.69 -67.04
C PRO A 223 -5.01 -12.43 -68.22
N VAL A 224 -3.96 -11.67 -67.96
CA VAL A 224 -2.91 -11.44 -68.95
C VAL A 224 -2.09 -12.72 -69.14
N THR A 225 -1.89 -13.10 -70.41
CA THR A 225 -1.02 -14.24 -70.79
C THR A 225 0.14 -13.78 -71.67
N ARG A 226 1.09 -14.68 -71.93
CA ARG A 226 2.35 -14.40 -72.65
C ARG A 226 3.15 -13.28 -71.99
N VAL A 227 3.21 -13.35 -70.66
CA VAL A 227 4.11 -12.54 -69.83
C VAL A 227 5.27 -13.44 -69.40
N SER A 228 6.49 -12.95 -69.62
CA SER A 228 7.71 -13.57 -69.09
C SER A 228 8.03 -13.02 -67.70
N TRP A 229 8.65 -13.84 -66.84
CA TRP A 229 9.05 -13.44 -65.49
C TRP A 229 9.84 -12.12 -65.46
N ARG A 230 10.78 -11.93 -66.40
CA ARG A 230 11.54 -10.67 -66.56
C ARG A 230 10.61 -9.47 -66.75
N SER A 231 9.64 -9.59 -67.65
CA SER A 231 8.66 -8.53 -67.90
C SER A 231 7.73 -8.32 -66.71
N ALA A 232 7.37 -9.39 -65.98
CA ALA A 232 6.56 -9.30 -64.77
C ALA A 232 7.28 -8.50 -63.67
N ALA A 233 8.54 -8.84 -63.34
CA ALA A 233 9.32 -8.11 -62.33
C ALA A 233 9.49 -6.62 -62.69
N VAL A 234 9.80 -6.31 -63.95
CA VAL A 234 9.90 -4.92 -64.44
C VAL A 234 8.54 -4.20 -64.38
N TRP A 235 7.44 -4.90 -64.64
CA TRP A 235 6.08 -4.35 -64.56
C TRP A 235 5.63 -4.09 -63.11
N MET A 236 6.12 -4.82 -62.11
CA MET A 236 5.80 -4.55 -60.69
C MET A 236 6.41 -3.22 -60.18
N ASN A 237 7.65 -2.91 -60.55
CA ASN A 237 8.23 -1.59 -60.33
C ASN A 237 7.39 -0.49 -61.03
N ALA A 238 6.96 -0.74 -62.27
CA ALA A 238 6.11 0.19 -63.01
C ALA A 238 4.73 0.40 -62.36
N LEU A 239 4.11 -0.66 -61.81
CA LEU A 239 2.86 -0.60 -61.05
C LEU A 239 3.03 0.26 -59.78
N THR A 240 4.17 0.12 -59.09
CA THR A 240 4.49 0.89 -57.87
C THR A 240 4.59 2.39 -58.16
N GLU A 241 5.37 2.80 -59.16
CA GLU A 241 5.42 4.23 -59.51
C GLU A 241 4.10 4.75 -60.08
N TYR A 242 3.33 3.92 -60.79
CA TYR A 242 2.01 4.32 -61.32
C TYR A 242 1.03 4.58 -60.17
N TYR A 243 1.01 3.70 -59.18
CA TYR A 243 0.25 3.88 -57.95
C TYR A 243 0.66 5.16 -57.21
N ASN A 244 1.96 5.39 -57.00
CA ASN A 244 2.48 6.63 -56.41
C ASN A 244 1.99 7.87 -57.18
N ALA A 245 2.10 7.86 -58.51
CA ALA A 245 1.70 8.98 -59.37
C ALA A 245 0.18 9.23 -59.43
N VAL A 246 -0.65 8.19 -59.24
CA VAL A 246 -2.12 8.30 -59.23
C VAL A 246 -2.67 8.67 -57.85
N THR A 247 -2.05 8.18 -56.76
CA THR A 247 -2.56 8.35 -55.39
C THR A 247 -1.87 9.47 -54.60
N GLY A 248 -0.70 9.95 -55.06
CA GLY A 248 0.15 10.87 -54.29
C GLY A 248 0.95 10.19 -53.17
N SER A 249 0.90 8.86 -53.08
CA SER A 249 1.74 8.09 -52.15
C SER A 249 3.20 7.99 -52.62
N ASN A 250 4.08 7.54 -51.72
CA ASN A 250 5.52 7.42 -51.98
C ASN A 250 6.04 6.05 -51.54
N ARG A 251 5.53 4.98 -52.16
CA ARG A 251 6.00 3.60 -51.95
C ARG A 251 7.37 3.38 -52.59
N GLN A 252 8.26 2.65 -51.93
CA GLN A 252 9.60 2.30 -52.41
C GLN A 252 9.52 1.22 -53.49
N LEU A 253 10.46 1.24 -54.44
CA LEU A 253 10.55 0.19 -55.46
C LEU A 253 11.20 -1.06 -54.86
N VAL A 254 10.84 -2.25 -55.37
CA VAL A 254 11.31 -3.51 -54.78
C VAL A 254 12.54 -4.04 -55.51
N TYR A 255 12.60 -3.92 -56.84
CA TYR A 255 13.62 -4.59 -57.65
C TYR A 255 14.68 -3.62 -58.19
N TYR A 256 15.97 -3.94 -57.98
CA TYR A 256 17.13 -3.15 -58.42
C TYR A 256 18.13 -3.99 -59.24
N VAL A 257 18.99 -3.33 -60.03
CA VAL A 257 20.07 -3.99 -60.80
C VAL A 257 21.43 -3.95 -60.11
N ASP A 258 21.50 -3.29 -58.96
CA ASP A 258 22.64 -3.09 -58.06
C ASP A 258 22.21 -3.38 -56.60
N SER A 259 23.18 -3.39 -55.67
CA SER A 259 22.95 -3.63 -54.23
C SER A 259 22.79 -2.36 -53.40
N ASP A 260 22.97 -1.20 -54.02
CA ASP A 260 23.17 0.08 -53.34
C ASP A 260 21.92 0.98 -53.52
N GLU A 261 20.85 0.37 -54.05
CA GLU A 261 19.53 0.93 -54.35
C GLU A 261 19.53 2.17 -55.28
N GLU A 262 20.56 2.33 -56.11
CA GLU A 262 20.68 3.47 -57.03
C GLU A 262 19.93 3.27 -58.36
N LEU A 263 19.83 2.03 -58.88
CA LEU A 263 19.32 1.75 -60.23
C LEU A 263 18.13 0.78 -60.23
N PRO A 264 16.88 1.29 -60.15
CA PRO A 264 15.69 0.46 -60.23
C PRO A 264 15.61 -0.38 -61.51
N LEU A 265 15.10 -1.61 -61.39
CA LEU A 265 14.90 -2.55 -62.49
C LEU A 265 13.78 -2.06 -63.43
N ARG A 266 14.14 -1.22 -64.42
CA ARG A 266 13.21 -0.67 -65.43
C ARG A 266 13.24 -1.39 -66.79
N ARG A 267 14.16 -2.32 -67.01
CA ARG A 267 14.44 -2.88 -68.36
C ARG A 267 14.57 -4.40 -68.36
N ALA A 268 13.70 -5.07 -69.12
CA ALA A 268 13.76 -6.50 -69.44
C ALA A 268 14.13 -6.71 -70.91
N THR A 269 14.64 -7.91 -71.24
CA THR A 269 15.02 -8.29 -72.61
C THR A 269 14.50 -9.67 -72.99
N ARG A 270 14.25 -9.89 -74.30
CA ARG A 270 13.94 -11.20 -74.89
C ARG A 270 15.18 -12.05 -75.19
N GLU A 271 16.33 -11.77 -74.57
CA GLU A 271 17.53 -12.59 -74.76
C GLU A 271 17.31 -14.00 -74.20
N GLU A 272 17.37 -15.03 -75.03
CA GLU A 272 17.23 -16.44 -74.62
C GLU A 272 18.47 -17.00 -73.87
N ARG A 273 19.20 -16.12 -73.17
CA ARG A 273 20.36 -16.42 -72.32
C ARG A 273 20.11 -15.86 -70.93
N ILE A 274 20.38 -16.67 -69.91
CA ILE A 274 20.36 -16.25 -68.50
C ILE A 274 21.76 -15.82 -68.09
N ARG A 275 21.88 -14.65 -67.43
CA ARG A 275 23.15 -14.14 -66.91
C ARG A 275 23.50 -14.72 -65.54
N ARG A 276 23.85 -16.02 -65.51
CA ARG A 276 24.36 -16.72 -64.31
C ARG A 276 25.75 -16.24 -63.86
N ASP A 277 26.40 -15.44 -64.70
CA ASP A 277 27.73 -14.84 -64.51
C ASP A 277 27.71 -13.53 -63.70
N VAL A 278 26.54 -13.06 -63.27
CA VAL A 278 26.38 -11.79 -62.53
C VAL A 278 25.45 -12.02 -61.33
N PHE A 279 25.88 -11.63 -60.12
CA PHE A 279 25.08 -11.77 -58.89
C PHE A 279 23.76 -11.00 -58.94
N ILE A 280 23.75 -9.82 -59.59
CA ILE A 280 22.59 -8.94 -59.71
C ILE A 280 22.31 -8.67 -61.20
N SER A 281 21.09 -8.95 -61.68
CA SER A 281 20.70 -8.73 -63.07
C SER A 281 19.18 -8.82 -63.28
N GLN A 282 18.68 -8.57 -64.51
CA GLN A 282 17.29 -8.84 -64.90
C GLN A 282 16.81 -10.29 -64.62
N ASP A 283 17.73 -11.26 -64.49
CA ASP A 283 17.41 -12.65 -64.20
C ASP A 283 17.42 -12.95 -62.69
N ASN A 284 18.10 -12.12 -61.90
CA ASN A 284 18.25 -12.23 -60.45
C ASN A 284 18.48 -10.81 -59.88
N PRO A 285 17.42 -9.98 -59.75
CA PRO A 285 17.57 -8.61 -59.29
C PRO A 285 17.83 -8.59 -57.78
N HIS A 286 18.36 -7.47 -57.29
CA HIS A 286 18.37 -7.18 -55.87
C HIS A 286 16.92 -6.90 -55.43
N VAL A 287 16.62 -7.24 -54.18
CA VAL A 287 15.31 -7.11 -53.56
C VAL A 287 15.51 -6.35 -52.26
N VAL A 288 14.95 -5.15 -52.18
CA VAL A 288 14.87 -4.41 -50.91
C VAL A 288 13.94 -5.17 -49.97
N ALA A 289 14.39 -5.44 -48.74
CA ALA A 289 13.64 -6.26 -47.80
C ALA A 289 12.30 -5.62 -47.40
N ASP A 290 12.35 -4.35 -46.98
CA ASP A 290 11.25 -3.64 -46.32
C ASP A 290 10.47 -2.71 -47.26
N ALA A 291 10.71 -2.81 -48.57
CA ALA A 291 10.04 -1.96 -49.56
C ALA A 291 8.54 -2.27 -49.66
N ASP A 292 7.72 -1.25 -49.40
CA ASP A 292 6.25 -1.28 -49.40
C ASP A 292 5.62 -1.25 -50.82
N GLY A 293 6.43 -1.40 -51.87
CA GLY A 293 6.00 -1.48 -53.27
C GLY A 293 5.45 -2.84 -53.69
N PHE A 294 4.97 -2.91 -54.93
CA PHE A 294 4.47 -4.15 -55.51
C PHE A 294 5.60 -5.04 -56.02
N ARG A 295 5.42 -6.36 -55.88
CA ARG A 295 6.36 -7.42 -56.24
C ARG A 295 5.63 -8.69 -56.65
N LEU A 296 6.36 -9.66 -57.21
CA LEU A 296 5.85 -11.03 -57.34
C LEU A 296 5.81 -11.71 -55.97
N PRO A 297 4.81 -12.55 -55.67
CA PRO A 297 4.76 -13.35 -54.45
C PRO A 297 5.97 -14.28 -54.35
N ARG A 298 6.44 -14.53 -53.15
CA ARG A 298 7.33 -15.65 -52.86
C ARG A 298 6.62 -16.98 -53.05
N ASP A 299 7.41 -18.03 -53.25
CA ASP A 299 6.91 -19.41 -53.40
C ASP A 299 6.21 -19.94 -52.13
N HIS A 300 6.54 -19.38 -50.96
CA HIS A 300 5.86 -19.64 -49.69
C HIS A 300 4.62 -18.75 -49.51
N GLU A 301 4.72 -17.42 -49.66
CA GLU A 301 3.56 -16.48 -49.63
C GLU A 301 2.40 -16.95 -50.51
N TRP A 302 2.70 -17.38 -51.75
CA TRP A 302 1.69 -17.91 -52.67
C TRP A 302 1.03 -19.18 -52.11
N GLN A 303 1.81 -20.07 -51.50
CA GLN A 303 1.29 -21.29 -50.90
C GLN A 303 0.47 -21.00 -49.64
N SER A 304 0.90 -20.07 -48.78
CA SER A 304 0.16 -19.58 -47.62
C SER A 304 -1.22 -19.04 -48.03
N ALA A 305 -1.30 -18.25 -49.11
CA ALA A 305 -2.58 -17.79 -49.68
C ALA A 305 -3.45 -18.92 -50.27
N ALA A 306 -2.85 -20.03 -50.72
CA ALA A 306 -3.56 -21.18 -51.27
C ALA A 306 -4.03 -22.19 -50.21
N THR A 307 -3.35 -22.31 -49.06
CA THR A 307 -3.64 -23.29 -48.00
C THR A 307 -4.39 -22.69 -46.79
N PHE A 308 -5.07 -21.56 -46.94
CA PHE A 308 -5.72 -20.83 -45.85
C PHE A 308 -7.22 -20.64 -46.11
N PRO A 309 -8.11 -21.20 -45.24
CA PRO A 309 -8.03 -22.49 -44.56
C PRO A 309 -8.32 -23.67 -45.54
N GLU A 310 -8.37 -24.92 -45.05
CA GLU A 310 -8.71 -26.08 -45.88
C GLU A 310 -10.20 -26.10 -46.28
N GLY A 311 -10.53 -25.59 -47.48
CA GLY A 311 -11.93 -25.38 -47.88
C GLY A 311 -12.22 -25.43 -49.39
N ILE A 312 -11.82 -26.49 -50.10
CA ILE A 312 -12.32 -26.77 -51.47
C ILE A 312 -12.82 -28.21 -51.58
N SER A 313 -14.15 -28.37 -51.50
CA SER A 313 -14.84 -29.65 -51.67
C SER A 313 -14.87 -30.14 -53.13
N SER A 314 -14.83 -29.20 -54.09
CA SER A 314 -14.95 -29.50 -55.52
C SER A 314 -14.09 -28.56 -56.36
N MET A 315 -12.95 -29.06 -56.85
CA MET A 315 -12.06 -28.28 -57.74
C MET A 315 -12.75 -27.85 -59.05
N ARG A 316 -13.91 -28.42 -59.38
CA ARG A 316 -14.72 -28.04 -60.55
C ARG A 316 -15.41 -26.68 -60.40
N GLU A 317 -15.71 -26.27 -59.16
CA GLU A 317 -16.40 -25.01 -58.87
C GLU A 317 -15.45 -23.82 -58.70
N HIS A 318 -14.21 -24.05 -58.25
CA HIS A 318 -13.21 -23.01 -57.98
C HIS A 318 -12.19 -22.83 -59.12
N ALA A 319 -11.94 -23.84 -59.96
CA ALA A 319 -10.83 -23.81 -60.93
C ALA A 319 -11.23 -23.83 -62.41
N VAL A 320 -10.45 -23.12 -63.23
CA VAL A 320 -10.54 -23.11 -64.70
C VAL A 320 -9.37 -23.91 -65.29
N TYR A 321 -9.53 -25.21 -65.48
CA TYR A 321 -8.44 -26.11 -65.89
C TYR A 321 -8.85 -26.98 -67.09
N ARG A 322 -8.01 -27.92 -67.54
CA ARG A 322 -8.19 -28.69 -68.80
C ARG A 322 -9.61 -29.25 -69.00
N ASP A 323 -10.28 -29.67 -67.92
CA ASP A 323 -11.60 -30.30 -67.98
C ASP A 323 -12.78 -29.32 -67.76
N THR A 324 -12.50 -28.05 -67.39
CA THR A 324 -13.51 -26.99 -67.12
C THR A 324 -13.34 -25.72 -67.97
N SER A 325 -12.22 -25.58 -68.68
CA SER A 325 -11.82 -24.37 -69.43
C SER A 325 -12.38 -24.28 -70.85
N GLY A 326 -12.78 -25.42 -71.44
CA GLY A 326 -13.13 -25.49 -72.86
C GLY A 326 -11.96 -25.20 -73.81
N GLY A 327 -10.71 -25.22 -73.33
CA GLY A 327 -9.52 -24.91 -74.12
C GLY A 327 -9.09 -23.44 -74.10
N SER A 328 -9.53 -22.65 -73.12
CA SER A 328 -9.14 -21.23 -72.96
C SER A 328 -9.20 -20.79 -71.50
N THR A 329 -8.36 -19.82 -71.14
CA THR A 329 -8.60 -18.93 -69.98
C THR A 329 -10.04 -18.40 -69.96
N ALA A 330 -10.63 -18.26 -68.77
CA ALA A 330 -11.90 -17.56 -68.54
C ALA A 330 -11.65 -16.11 -68.08
N GLU A 331 -12.70 -15.34 -67.82
CA GLU A 331 -12.57 -14.06 -67.08
C GLU A 331 -12.23 -14.35 -65.62
N VAL A 332 -11.47 -13.48 -64.96
CA VAL A 332 -11.17 -13.65 -63.52
C VAL A 332 -12.46 -13.56 -62.70
N ALA A 333 -12.49 -14.22 -61.54
CA ALA A 333 -13.68 -14.36 -60.68
C ALA A 333 -14.90 -15.02 -61.38
N SER A 334 -14.70 -15.78 -62.46
CA SER A 334 -15.75 -16.59 -63.10
C SER A 334 -15.99 -17.96 -62.43
N ARG A 335 -15.36 -18.18 -61.28
CA ARG A 335 -15.41 -19.36 -60.41
C ARG A 335 -15.50 -18.92 -58.94
N ALA A 336 -15.82 -19.86 -58.05
CA ALA A 336 -15.85 -19.58 -56.61
C ALA A 336 -14.45 -19.21 -56.10
N ALA A 337 -14.38 -18.27 -55.16
CA ALA A 337 -13.15 -17.88 -54.46
C ALA A 337 -12.69 -18.97 -53.47
N SER A 338 -11.50 -18.81 -52.89
CA SER A 338 -11.18 -19.39 -51.58
C SER A 338 -11.98 -18.69 -50.48
N LEU A 339 -11.93 -19.24 -49.26
CA LEU A 339 -12.50 -18.63 -48.05
C LEU A 339 -11.91 -17.25 -47.73
N LEU A 340 -10.70 -16.94 -48.21
CA LEU A 340 -10.13 -15.59 -48.12
C LEU A 340 -10.65 -14.62 -49.20
N GLY A 341 -11.62 -15.02 -50.03
CA GLY A 341 -12.14 -14.16 -51.11
C GLY A 341 -11.20 -14.01 -52.30
N ILE A 342 -10.24 -14.93 -52.47
CA ILE A 342 -9.23 -14.93 -53.55
C ILE A 342 -9.70 -15.84 -54.69
N TYR A 343 -9.74 -15.33 -55.93
CA TYR A 343 -10.17 -16.05 -57.12
C TYR A 343 -8.98 -16.53 -57.97
N ASP A 344 -9.22 -17.58 -58.77
CA ASP A 344 -8.29 -18.09 -59.79
C ASP A 344 -6.87 -18.44 -59.29
N LEU A 345 -6.67 -18.70 -57.99
CA LEU A 345 -5.45 -19.37 -57.48
C LEU A 345 -5.26 -20.78 -58.08
N TYR A 346 -6.33 -21.35 -58.63
CA TYR A 346 -6.37 -22.70 -59.16
C TYR A 346 -6.77 -22.68 -60.63
N GLY A 347 -5.83 -22.99 -61.51
CA GLY A 347 -6.03 -22.88 -62.94
C GLY A 347 -6.15 -21.44 -63.44
N ASN A 348 -6.90 -21.26 -64.52
CA ASN A 348 -6.96 -20.11 -65.40
C ASN A 348 -5.57 -19.80 -66.01
N VAL A 349 -4.61 -19.30 -65.23
CA VAL A 349 -3.21 -19.09 -65.63
C VAL A 349 -2.26 -19.58 -64.55
N SER A 350 -1.16 -20.23 -64.95
CA SER A 350 -0.08 -20.54 -64.01
C SER A 350 0.60 -19.23 -63.61
N GLU A 351 0.71 -18.94 -62.32
CA GLU A 351 1.20 -17.66 -61.82
C GLU A 351 2.71 -17.70 -61.56
N TRP A 352 3.44 -16.71 -62.08
CA TRP A 352 4.85 -16.52 -61.71
C TRP A 352 4.98 -16.15 -60.24
N VAL A 353 5.81 -16.90 -59.50
CA VAL A 353 6.36 -16.47 -58.20
C VAL A 353 7.75 -15.87 -58.40
N PHE A 354 8.26 -15.16 -57.40
CA PHE A 354 9.59 -14.58 -57.45
C PHE A 354 10.68 -15.66 -57.52
N ASP A 355 10.58 -16.74 -56.76
CA ASP A 355 11.71 -17.63 -56.50
C ASP A 355 12.09 -18.56 -57.66
N TRP A 356 13.31 -19.09 -57.60
CA TRP A 356 13.77 -20.13 -58.53
C TRP A 356 13.11 -21.47 -58.19
N HIS A 357 12.77 -22.27 -59.20
CA HIS A 357 12.27 -23.62 -58.97
C HIS A 357 13.34 -24.47 -58.25
N PRO A 358 13.05 -25.15 -57.12
CA PRO A 358 14.07 -25.81 -56.31
C PRO A 358 14.95 -26.83 -57.06
N GLY A 359 14.39 -27.52 -58.06
CA GLY A 359 15.15 -28.45 -58.91
C GLY A 359 16.02 -27.80 -60.00
N TYR A 360 15.88 -26.49 -60.24
CA TYR A 360 16.45 -25.78 -61.40
C TYR A 360 16.95 -24.36 -61.06
N VAL A 361 17.53 -24.20 -59.86
CA VAL A 361 18.05 -22.91 -59.37
C VAL A 361 19.02 -22.29 -60.38
N GLY A 362 18.74 -21.05 -60.78
CA GLY A 362 19.53 -20.32 -61.79
C GLY A 362 19.26 -20.69 -63.26
N ASP A 363 18.27 -21.56 -63.57
CA ASP A 363 17.77 -21.74 -64.94
C ASP A 363 16.26 -21.48 -65.10
N GLN A 364 15.43 -21.86 -64.12
CA GLN A 364 13.98 -21.79 -64.26
C GLN A 364 13.31 -21.24 -62.99
N ARG A 365 12.42 -20.27 -63.17
CA ARG A 365 11.59 -19.69 -62.09
C ARG A 365 10.37 -20.58 -61.89
N ALA A 366 9.88 -20.63 -60.66
CA ALA A 366 8.71 -21.44 -60.32
C ALA A 366 7.41 -20.80 -60.83
N LEU A 367 6.43 -21.66 -61.09
CA LEU A 367 5.07 -21.34 -61.49
C LEU A 367 4.10 -22.11 -60.57
N ARG A 368 3.02 -21.45 -60.15
CA ARG A 368 2.02 -21.97 -59.21
C ARG A 368 0.60 -21.99 -59.80
N GLY A 369 -0.35 -22.61 -59.09
CA GLY A 369 -1.78 -22.68 -59.42
C GLY A 369 -2.17 -23.59 -60.60
N GLY A 370 -1.27 -23.77 -61.57
CA GLY A 370 -1.57 -24.44 -62.85
C GLY A 370 -2.48 -23.59 -63.75
N SER A 371 -2.85 -24.10 -64.92
CA SER A 371 -3.49 -23.28 -65.97
C SER A 371 -4.80 -23.86 -66.53
N TRP A 372 -5.46 -23.09 -67.41
CA TRP A 372 -6.56 -23.56 -68.27
C TRP A 372 -6.27 -24.84 -69.06
N ASN A 373 -4.99 -25.19 -69.25
CA ASN A 373 -4.54 -26.39 -69.95
C ASN A 373 -3.98 -27.48 -69.02
N SER A 374 -3.86 -27.24 -67.71
CA SER A 374 -3.37 -28.21 -66.73
C SER A 374 -4.45 -29.24 -66.35
N PRO A 375 -4.11 -30.52 -66.11
CA PRO A 375 -5.01 -31.49 -65.49
C PRO A 375 -5.17 -31.16 -63.99
N GLY A 376 -6.26 -31.63 -63.37
CA GLY A 376 -6.56 -31.35 -61.97
C GLY A 376 -5.46 -31.73 -60.96
N SER A 377 -4.53 -32.64 -61.32
CA SER A 377 -3.39 -33.03 -60.48
C SER A 377 -2.28 -31.99 -60.37
N GLU A 378 -2.15 -31.07 -61.34
CA GLU A 378 -1.13 -29.99 -61.33
C GLU A 378 -1.58 -28.76 -60.52
N LEU A 379 -2.86 -28.70 -60.13
CA LEU A 379 -3.47 -27.53 -59.47
C LEU A 379 -3.34 -27.54 -57.94
N ARG A 380 -2.54 -28.43 -57.36
CA ARG A 380 -2.44 -28.57 -55.90
C ARG A 380 -1.56 -27.47 -55.28
N PRO A 381 -1.77 -27.06 -54.01
CA PRO A 381 -0.91 -26.07 -53.34
C PRO A 381 0.56 -26.46 -53.18
N ASP A 382 0.88 -27.76 -53.21
CA ASP A 382 2.26 -28.28 -53.18
C ASP A 382 2.90 -28.35 -54.58
N SER A 383 2.08 -28.34 -55.63
CA SER A 383 2.48 -28.41 -57.04
C SER A 383 3.29 -27.18 -57.45
N ARG A 384 4.31 -27.42 -58.28
CA ARG A 384 5.19 -26.41 -58.88
C ARG A 384 5.47 -26.80 -60.32
N ASP A 385 5.14 -25.90 -61.24
CA ASP A 385 5.60 -25.94 -62.62
C ASP A 385 6.84 -25.02 -62.77
N PHE A 386 7.50 -25.04 -63.93
CA PHE A 386 8.74 -24.31 -64.13
C PHE A 386 8.92 -23.81 -65.57
N ALA A 387 9.39 -22.58 -65.72
CA ALA A 387 9.78 -22.04 -67.01
C ALA A 387 10.97 -21.08 -66.89
N ARG A 388 11.67 -20.84 -68.00
CA ARG A 388 12.81 -19.92 -68.02
C ARG A 388 12.34 -18.46 -67.86
N PRO A 389 13.12 -17.56 -67.22
CA PRO A 389 12.69 -16.20 -66.91
C PRO A 389 12.23 -15.35 -68.11
N TYR A 390 12.65 -15.72 -69.33
CA TYR A 390 12.34 -15.03 -70.58
C TYR A 390 11.24 -15.68 -71.42
N HIS A 391 10.63 -16.79 -70.95
CA HIS A 391 9.65 -17.56 -71.73
C HIS A 391 8.23 -16.94 -71.65
N GLU A 392 7.56 -16.77 -72.80
CA GLU A 392 6.21 -16.21 -72.91
C GLU A 392 5.25 -17.30 -73.46
N ASP A 393 4.33 -17.84 -72.65
CA ASP A 393 3.31 -18.79 -73.12
C ASP A 393 1.86 -18.35 -72.82
N GLY A 394 0.88 -18.93 -73.52
CA GLY A 394 -0.55 -18.76 -73.27
C GLY A 394 -1.07 -19.33 -71.95
N THR A 395 -0.26 -20.05 -71.17
CA THR A 395 -0.57 -20.46 -69.79
C THR A 395 -0.06 -19.50 -68.71
N HIS A 396 1.02 -18.76 -68.94
CA HIS A 396 1.70 -17.97 -67.89
C HIS A 396 1.07 -16.60 -67.67
N GLY A 397 0.67 -16.33 -66.42
CA GLY A 397 0.22 -15.05 -65.90
C GLY A 397 1.02 -14.65 -64.65
N LEU A 398 0.48 -13.71 -63.86
CA LEU A 398 1.08 -13.20 -62.64
C LEU A 398 0.03 -12.62 -61.69
N ARG A 399 0.38 -12.52 -60.42
CA ARG A 399 -0.38 -11.87 -59.35
C ARG A 399 0.58 -10.96 -58.56
N PRO A 400 0.21 -9.72 -58.20
CA PRO A 400 1.05 -8.87 -57.36
C PRO A 400 0.84 -9.17 -55.87
N VAL A 401 1.90 -8.97 -55.09
CA VAL A 401 1.83 -8.73 -53.65
C VAL A 401 2.51 -7.40 -53.31
N ARG A 402 2.27 -6.85 -52.12
CA ARG A 402 3.07 -5.76 -51.51
C ARG A 402 3.25 -6.01 -50.02
N THR A 403 4.33 -5.50 -49.44
CA THR A 403 4.53 -5.50 -47.98
C THR A 403 3.73 -4.34 -47.33
N GLU A 404 3.48 -4.42 -46.02
CA GLU A 404 3.04 -3.26 -45.21
C GLU A 404 4.15 -2.20 -45.17
N ARG A 405 3.81 -0.92 -44.97
CA ARG A 405 4.80 0.14 -44.75
C ARG A 405 4.99 0.38 -43.25
N LEU A 406 6.19 0.09 -42.74
CA LEU A 406 6.58 0.54 -41.42
C LEU A 406 6.90 2.05 -41.45
N ILE A 407 6.32 2.79 -40.52
CA ILE A 407 6.61 4.20 -40.23
C ILE A 407 7.21 4.22 -38.84
N HIS A 408 8.47 4.61 -38.70
CA HIS A 408 9.19 4.49 -37.44
C HIS A 408 9.00 5.72 -36.53
N PRO A 409 9.16 5.56 -35.20
CA PRO A 409 9.31 6.69 -34.27
C PRO A 409 10.45 7.64 -34.65
N GLU A 410 10.23 8.95 -34.45
CA GLU A 410 11.25 10.00 -34.58
C GLU A 410 11.65 10.61 -33.24
N ARG A 411 10.70 10.77 -32.30
CA ARG A 411 10.96 11.30 -30.94
C ARG A 411 9.86 10.93 -29.94
N ILE A 412 10.18 11.08 -28.66
CA ILE A 412 9.25 11.01 -27.53
C ILE A 412 9.18 12.39 -26.86
N ASN A 413 7.97 12.89 -26.63
CA ASN A 413 7.71 14.00 -25.70
C ASN A 413 7.30 13.43 -24.32
N VAL A 414 7.54 14.18 -23.23
CA VAL A 414 7.13 13.84 -21.85
C VAL A 414 6.50 15.05 -21.13
N THR A 415 5.67 14.84 -20.11
CA THR A 415 5.11 15.92 -19.27
C THR A 415 6.08 16.49 -18.23
N SER A 416 7.06 15.72 -17.75
CA SER A 416 8.00 16.15 -16.71
C SER A 416 9.40 15.57 -16.96
N GLU A 417 10.43 16.31 -16.56
CA GLU A 417 11.84 15.88 -16.72
C GLU A 417 12.48 15.43 -15.39
N SER A 418 11.83 15.74 -14.26
CA SER A 418 12.23 15.29 -12.92
C SER A 418 11.01 15.08 -12.01
N LEU A 419 11.07 14.10 -11.11
CA LEU A 419 10.09 13.85 -10.04
C LEU A 419 10.80 13.80 -8.67
N ASP A 420 10.17 14.35 -7.63
CA ASP A 420 10.55 14.15 -6.23
C ASP A 420 9.38 13.45 -5.52
N LEU A 421 9.61 12.27 -4.94
CA LEU A 421 8.59 11.38 -4.38
C LEU A 421 8.94 10.88 -2.97
N THR A 422 7.94 10.44 -2.20
CA THR A 422 8.15 9.60 -1.01
C THR A 422 7.97 8.11 -1.34
N VAL A 423 8.57 7.20 -0.57
CA VAL A 423 8.38 5.75 -0.72
C VAL A 423 6.89 5.38 -0.62
N GLY A 424 6.42 4.54 -1.53
CA GLY A 424 5.01 4.20 -1.72
C GLY A 424 4.23 5.17 -2.61
N GLN A 425 4.69 6.42 -2.78
CA GLN A 425 4.07 7.37 -3.69
C GLN A 425 4.20 6.91 -5.15
N SER A 426 3.14 7.13 -5.93
CA SER A 426 3.12 6.82 -7.36
C SER A 426 2.71 8.06 -8.17
N GLN A 427 3.29 8.24 -9.36
CA GLN A 427 3.01 9.36 -10.25
C GLN A 427 3.13 8.94 -11.73
N GLN A 428 2.14 9.32 -12.54
CA GLN A 428 2.13 9.11 -13.98
C GLN A 428 3.14 10.03 -14.69
N ILE A 429 3.96 9.46 -15.58
CA ILE A 429 4.59 10.21 -16.66
C ILE A 429 3.74 10.02 -17.92
N GLU A 430 3.26 11.11 -18.52
CA GLU A 430 2.62 11.05 -19.84
C GLU A 430 3.71 11.14 -20.90
N ALA A 431 3.67 10.25 -21.91
CA ALA A 431 4.65 10.24 -22.99
C ALA A 431 3.99 10.03 -24.37
N GLU A 432 4.47 10.78 -25.37
CA GLU A 432 3.92 10.73 -26.74
C GLU A 432 4.99 10.38 -27.78
N VAL A 433 4.83 9.23 -28.43
CA VAL A 433 5.57 8.86 -29.65
C VAL A 433 5.12 9.73 -30.83
N LEU A 434 6.09 10.38 -31.46
CA LEU A 434 5.92 11.19 -32.66
C LEU A 434 6.79 10.65 -33.82
N PRO A 435 6.29 10.65 -35.07
CA PRO A 435 4.97 11.16 -35.50
C PRO A 435 3.80 10.25 -35.06
N ARG A 436 2.61 10.83 -34.87
CA ARG A 436 1.41 10.13 -34.35
C ARG A 436 0.92 8.96 -35.23
N ASN A 437 1.44 8.83 -36.45
CA ASN A 437 1.13 7.78 -37.40
C ASN A 437 2.31 6.80 -37.64
N ALA A 438 3.26 6.72 -36.70
CA ALA A 438 4.19 5.59 -36.67
C ALA A 438 3.41 4.26 -36.57
N SER A 439 3.90 3.23 -37.24
CA SER A 439 3.27 1.90 -37.33
C SER A 439 3.44 1.11 -36.03
N ASP A 440 4.53 1.37 -35.30
CA ASP A 440 4.65 1.04 -33.90
C ASP A 440 4.69 2.34 -33.09
N ARG A 441 3.94 2.36 -31.99
CA ARG A 441 3.82 3.47 -31.03
C ARG A 441 3.89 3.00 -29.59
N SER A 442 4.23 1.72 -29.36
CA SER A 442 4.47 1.19 -28.03
C SER A 442 5.71 1.82 -27.42
N LEU A 443 5.66 2.00 -26.10
CA LEU A 443 6.75 2.57 -25.31
C LEU A 443 7.29 1.50 -24.38
N ILE A 444 8.60 1.31 -24.42
CA ILE A 444 9.34 0.43 -23.52
C ILE A 444 9.85 1.32 -22.39
N TRP A 445 9.18 1.21 -21.24
CA TRP A 445 9.56 1.94 -20.04
C TRP A 445 10.54 1.10 -19.22
N SER A 446 11.61 1.73 -18.74
CA SER A 446 12.60 1.10 -17.86
C SER A 446 13.08 2.08 -16.81
N SER A 447 13.53 1.58 -15.65
CA SER A 447 14.23 2.38 -14.65
C SER A 447 15.71 2.01 -14.64
N SER A 448 16.59 3.00 -14.51
CA SER A 448 18.03 2.75 -14.32
C SER A 448 18.36 2.12 -12.95
N ASN A 449 17.41 2.17 -12.02
CA ASN A 449 17.39 1.44 -10.76
C ASN A 449 15.91 1.28 -10.31
N PRO A 450 15.25 0.14 -10.64
CA PRO A 450 13.87 -0.13 -10.26
C PRO A 450 13.62 -0.15 -8.75
N GLU A 451 14.64 -0.52 -7.96
CA GLU A 451 14.55 -0.61 -6.50
C GLU A 451 14.34 0.76 -5.84
N VAL A 452 14.88 1.83 -6.43
CA VAL A 452 14.60 3.20 -5.97
C VAL A 452 13.23 3.65 -6.47
N ALA A 453 12.98 3.54 -7.79
CA ALA A 453 11.64 3.72 -8.35
C ALA A 453 11.47 2.87 -9.61
N SER A 454 10.42 2.05 -9.63
CA SER A 454 10.01 1.27 -10.81
C SER A 454 9.09 2.09 -11.70
N VAL A 455 8.98 1.73 -12.98
CA VAL A 455 7.97 2.24 -13.89
C VAL A 455 7.19 1.09 -14.50
N THR A 456 5.89 1.26 -14.70
CA THR A 456 5.01 0.28 -15.36
C THR A 456 5.00 0.48 -16.90
N PRO A 457 4.52 -0.50 -17.70
CA PRO A 457 4.44 -0.38 -19.16
C PRO A 457 3.56 0.78 -19.68
N ASP A 458 2.67 1.31 -18.83
CA ASP A 458 1.81 2.47 -19.07
C ASP A 458 2.39 3.79 -18.51
N GLY A 459 3.55 3.78 -17.85
CA GLY A 459 4.26 4.99 -17.42
C GLY A 459 4.02 5.46 -15.98
N VAL A 460 3.35 4.66 -15.13
CA VAL A 460 3.23 4.93 -13.69
C VAL A 460 4.58 4.68 -13.02
N VAL A 461 5.23 5.74 -12.55
CA VAL A 461 6.41 5.64 -11.67
C VAL A 461 5.92 5.35 -10.26
N ARG A 462 6.47 4.31 -9.62
CA ARG A 462 6.25 3.99 -8.21
C ARG A 462 7.55 4.08 -7.45
N ALA A 463 7.61 4.96 -6.47
CA ALA A 463 8.75 5.10 -5.56
C ALA A 463 8.80 3.92 -4.57
N ARG A 464 9.95 3.26 -4.48
CA ARG A 464 10.14 1.99 -3.74
C ARG A 464 11.15 2.08 -2.61
N ALA A 465 12.29 2.71 -2.82
CA ALA A 465 13.32 2.90 -1.79
C ALA A 465 13.99 4.28 -1.93
N ALA A 466 14.50 4.82 -0.82
CA ALA A 466 15.18 6.12 -0.82
C ALA A 466 16.40 6.14 -1.74
N GLY A 467 16.60 7.25 -2.47
CA GLY A 467 17.73 7.43 -3.38
C GLY A 467 17.38 8.25 -4.62
N THR A 468 18.21 8.12 -5.65
CA THR A 468 17.99 8.74 -6.97
C THR A 468 18.11 7.71 -8.08
N THR A 469 17.17 7.74 -9.02
CA THR A 469 17.15 6.91 -10.23
C THR A 469 16.74 7.75 -11.43
N SER A 470 16.56 7.11 -12.58
CA SER A 470 15.97 7.75 -13.75
C SER A 470 15.15 6.77 -14.58
N ILE A 471 13.97 7.19 -14.99
CA ILE A 471 13.13 6.46 -15.93
C ILE A 471 13.64 6.75 -17.34
N ARG A 472 14.05 5.69 -18.05
CA ARG A 472 14.32 5.69 -19.49
C ARG A 472 13.06 5.23 -20.22
N ILE A 473 12.71 5.93 -21.29
CA ILE A 473 11.52 5.68 -22.09
C ILE A 473 11.99 5.50 -23.52
N ASP A 474 11.81 4.32 -24.09
CA ASP A 474 12.22 3.98 -25.45
C ASP A 474 11.00 3.77 -26.33
N ALA A 475 11.08 4.17 -27.61
CA ALA A 475 10.04 3.86 -28.58
C ALA A 475 10.40 2.55 -29.28
N ALA A 476 9.45 1.64 -29.41
CA ALA A 476 9.70 0.33 -30.00
C ALA A 476 10.00 0.40 -31.52
N GLY A 477 10.77 -0.58 -31.99
CA GLY A 477 11.21 -0.70 -33.39
C GLY A 477 12.74 -0.57 -33.58
N PRO A 478 13.21 -0.53 -34.84
CA PRO A 478 14.64 -0.61 -35.17
C PRO A 478 15.44 0.69 -34.98
N HIS A 479 14.89 1.68 -34.25
CA HIS A 479 15.52 2.99 -34.03
C HIS A 479 15.61 3.32 -32.53
N ASP A 480 16.82 3.58 -32.04
CA ASP A 480 17.15 3.95 -30.64
C ASP A 480 16.67 5.37 -30.30
N VAL A 481 15.34 5.54 -30.24
CA VAL A 481 14.64 6.79 -29.92
C VAL A 481 14.24 6.74 -28.44
N SER A 482 14.95 7.51 -27.62
CA SER A 482 14.84 7.45 -26.16
C SER A 482 14.59 8.82 -25.50
N ARG A 483 14.00 8.80 -24.30
CA ARG A 483 13.91 9.92 -23.36
C ARG A 483 14.32 9.47 -21.95
N ARG A 484 14.68 10.44 -21.10
CA ARG A 484 15.00 10.24 -19.68
C ARG A 484 14.21 11.22 -18.83
N VAL A 485 13.77 10.76 -17.64
CA VAL A 485 13.19 11.56 -16.55
C VAL A 485 13.92 11.16 -15.27
N ASP A 486 14.44 12.11 -14.50
CA ASP A 486 15.14 11.83 -13.24
C ASP A 486 14.15 11.70 -12.07
N VAL A 487 14.44 10.86 -11.07
CA VAL A 487 13.52 10.60 -9.94
C VAL A 487 14.29 10.54 -8.63
N THR A 488 13.94 11.41 -7.69
CA THR A 488 14.36 11.34 -6.27
C THR A 488 13.28 10.64 -5.46
N VAL A 489 13.69 9.78 -4.52
CA VAL A 489 12.80 9.13 -3.55
C VAL A 489 13.32 9.33 -2.13
N ARG A 490 12.41 9.55 -1.18
CA ARG A 490 12.70 9.70 0.27
C ARG A 490 11.77 8.81 1.09
N ILE A 491 12.25 8.31 2.23
CA ILE A 491 11.39 7.75 3.28
C ILE A 491 11.06 8.90 4.23
N ALA A 492 9.78 9.14 4.48
CA ALA A 492 9.31 10.18 5.38
C ALA A 492 9.17 9.66 6.82
N VAL A 493 9.33 10.52 7.83
CA VAL A 493 9.04 10.15 9.22
C VAL A 493 7.53 9.93 9.42
N GLN A 494 7.19 8.88 10.17
CA GLN A 494 5.82 8.45 10.49
C GLN A 494 5.52 8.50 12.00
N GLY A 495 6.54 8.56 12.85
CA GLY A 495 6.40 8.64 14.30
C GLY A 495 7.63 9.19 15.00
N LEU A 496 7.40 9.86 16.13
CA LEU A 496 8.40 10.38 17.06
C LEU A 496 8.01 9.97 18.48
N SER A 497 8.96 9.48 19.26
CA SER A 497 8.73 9.02 20.64
C SER A 497 9.93 9.32 21.55
N LEU A 498 9.73 9.29 22.86
CA LEU A 498 10.79 9.47 23.87
C LEU A 498 10.90 8.23 24.76
N GLN A 499 12.11 7.92 25.24
CA GLN A 499 12.33 6.81 26.17
C GLN A 499 11.73 7.07 27.57
N GLU A 500 11.66 8.32 28.00
CA GLU A 500 10.97 8.79 29.20
C GLU A 500 10.21 10.08 28.86
N TYR A 501 9.05 10.30 29.50
CA TYR A 501 8.18 11.47 29.25
C TYR A 501 8.17 12.49 30.40
N SER A 502 8.77 12.17 31.54
CA SER A 502 9.00 13.15 32.62
C SER A 502 10.10 12.69 33.57
N ALA A 503 10.80 13.63 34.23
CA ALA A 503 11.72 13.31 35.31
C ALA A 503 11.76 14.41 36.39
N VAL A 504 12.22 14.02 37.58
CA VAL A 504 12.57 14.94 38.67
C VAL A 504 14.07 15.23 38.63
N LEU A 505 14.44 16.51 38.71
CA LEU A 505 15.82 16.97 38.69
C LEU A 505 16.16 17.84 39.91
N GLU A 506 17.42 17.84 40.34
CA GLU A 506 17.98 18.83 41.25
C GLU A 506 18.68 19.97 40.47
N PRO A 507 18.79 21.20 41.01
CA PRO A 507 19.51 22.29 40.37
C PRO A 507 20.98 21.92 40.08
N GLY A 508 21.38 22.01 38.80
CA GLY A 508 22.68 21.57 38.30
C GLY A 508 22.72 20.12 37.80
N GLN A 509 21.66 19.33 37.96
CA GLN A 509 21.55 17.99 37.38
C GLN A 509 21.34 18.08 35.86
N GLN A 510 21.88 17.06 35.15
CA GLN A 510 21.69 16.87 33.72
C GLN A 510 21.02 15.53 33.43
N LEU A 511 20.25 15.48 32.34
CA LEU A 511 19.59 14.29 31.81
C LEU A 511 19.72 14.29 30.28
N GLN A 512 20.01 13.15 29.67
CA GLN A 512 19.99 13.00 28.21
C GLN A 512 18.61 12.53 27.80
N LEU A 513 17.90 13.29 26.96
CA LEU A 513 16.71 12.76 26.28
C LEU A 513 17.15 12.00 25.03
N ALA A 514 16.46 10.89 24.77
CA ALA A 514 16.62 10.09 23.56
C ALA A 514 15.28 10.07 22.83
N ALA A 515 15.25 10.68 21.64
CA ALA A 515 14.12 10.59 20.73
C ALA A 515 14.33 9.40 19.77
N GLU A 516 13.30 8.56 19.63
CA GLU A 516 13.28 7.48 18.65
C GLU A 516 12.29 7.82 17.53
N ILE A 517 12.84 7.95 16.33
CA ILE A 517 12.14 8.19 15.06
C ILE A 517 11.75 6.85 14.42
N TYR A 518 10.55 6.82 13.84
CA TYR A 518 10.01 5.68 13.10
C TYR A 518 9.48 6.11 11.72
N PRO A 519 9.76 5.39 10.62
CA PRO A 519 10.76 4.32 10.51
C PRO A 519 12.18 4.86 10.78
N ARG A 520 13.12 4.01 11.21
CA ARG A 520 14.51 4.42 11.47
C ARG A 520 15.26 4.74 10.17
N GLU A 521 14.70 4.27 9.07
CA GLU A 521 15.12 4.37 7.68
C GLU A 521 14.66 5.69 7.04
N ALA A 522 13.94 6.54 7.79
CA ALA A 522 13.57 7.89 7.37
C ALA A 522 14.80 8.67 6.87
N THR A 523 14.63 9.38 5.75
CA THR A 523 15.74 9.99 5.00
C THR A 523 16.21 11.32 5.60
N ASP A 524 15.43 11.89 6.51
CA ASP A 524 15.80 13.02 7.36
C ASP A 524 15.39 12.66 8.79
N THR A 525 16.39 12.44 9.66
CA THR A 525 16.18 12.04 11.06
C THR A 525 16.55 13.16 12.04
N GLU A 526 16.58 14.42 11.58
CA GLU A 526 16.90 15.55 12.46
C GLU A 526 15.70 15.90 13.35
N VAL A 527 15.97 16.05 14.65
CA VAL A 527 15.01 16.46 15.69
C VAL A 527 15.42 17.83 16.21
N ASP A 528 14.56 18.84 16.02
CA ASP A 528 14.73 20.15 16.64
C ASP A 528 14.16 20.13 18.07
N TRP A 529 14.97 20.53 19.05
CA TRP A 529 14.61 20.54 20.48
C TRP A 529 14.35 21.95 21.01
N LYS A 530 13.36 22.10 21.89
CA LYS A 530 12.97 23.40 22.46
C LYS A 530 12.42 23.27 23.89
N SER A 531 12.98 24.02 24.84
CA SER A 531 12.38 24.20 26.17
C SER A 531 11.41 25.38 26.18
N ALA A 532 10.28 25.25 26.89
CA ALA A 532 9.34 26.35 27.12
C ALA A 532 9.91 27.41 28.07
N HIS A 533 10.65 27.01 29.11
CA HIS A 533 11.30 27.92 30.07
C HIS A 533 12.78 27.54 30.30
N PRO A 534 13.70 27.97 29.40
CA PRO A 534 15.13 27.68 29.49
C PRO A 534 15.81 28.09 30.81
N ASP A 535 15.30 29.12 31.50
CA ASP A 535 15.81 29.59 32.79
C ASP A 535 15.51 28.63 33.95
N ILE A 536 14.50 27.76 33.81
CA ILE A 536 14.20 26.66 34.74
C ILE A 536 15.02 25.44 34.30
N VAL A 537 14.81 25.00 33.05
CA VAL A 537 15.50 23.86 32.44
C VAL A 537 15.80 24.15 30.98
N SER A 538 17.07 24.11 30.57
CA SER A 538 17.46 24.27 29.16
C SER A 538 17.66 22.92 28.47
N VAL A 539 17.39 22.86 27.17
CA VAL A 539 17.81 21.75 26.29
C VAL A 539 18.77 22.28 25.22
N ASP A 540 19.71 21.44 24.75
CA ASP A 540 20.56 21.73 23.58
C ASP A 540 20.14 20.94 22.33
N SER A 541 20.88 21.11 21.22
CA SER A 541 20.61 20.44 19.94
C SER A 541 20.87 18.94 19.95
N GLU A 542 21.51 18.39 21.00
CA GLU A 542 21.75 16.95 21.15
C GLU A 542 20.73 16.32 22.12
N GLY A 543 19.74 17.08 22.61
CA GLY A 543 18.74 16.62 23.58
C GLY A 543 19.24 16.62 25.03
N THR A 544 20.37 17.28 25.33
CA THR A 544 20.90 17.35 26.70
C THR A 544 20.11 18.36 27.51
N VAL A 545 19.42 17.87 28.54
CA VAL A 545 18.61 18.65 29.48
C VAL A 545 19.46 19.04 30.68
N THR A 546 19.41 20.31 31.08
CA THR A 546 20.12 20.84 32.27
C THR A 546 19.18 21.68 33.12
N ALA A 547 19.02 21.31 34.40
CA ALA A 547 18.25 22.07 35.38
C ALA A 547 19.09 23.23 35.94
N HIS A 548 18.56 24.45 35.90
CA HIS A 548 19.24 25.68 36.37
C HIS A 548 18.60 26.26 37.61
N SER A 549 17.27 26.38 37.61
CA SER A 549 16.48 26.90 38.71
C SER A 549 15.25 26.03 38.93
N VAL A 550 14.58 26.24 40.06
CA VAL A 550 13.46 25.40 40.47
C VAL A 550 12.17 25.82 39.75
N GLY A 551 11.30 24.85 39.47
CA GLY A 551 10.05 25.02 38.76
C GLY A 551 9.70 23.79 37.94
N THR A 552 8.64 23.88 37.13
CA THR A 552 8.25 22.85 36.16
C THR A 552 8.25 23.44 34.75
N THR A 553 8.74 22.70 33.75
CA THR A 553 8.66 23.15 32.35
C THR A 553 8.63 21.97 31.38
N THR A 554 8.13 22.24 30.17
CA THR A 554 8.01 21.26 29.09
C THR A 554 9.12 21.45 28.06
N ILE A 555 9.62 20.35 27.51
CA ILE A 555 10.61 20.29 26.44
C ILE A 555 9.97 19.58 25.26
N THR A 556 9.81 20.27 24.14
CA THR A 556 9.26 19.75 22.89
C THR A 556 10.38 19.28 21.98
N ALA A 557 10.18 18.14 21.33
CA ALA A 557 11.00 17.61 20.23
C ALA A 557 10.15 17.60 18.95
N VAL A 558 10.72 17.98 17.80
CA VAL A 558 9.99 18.08 16.52
C VAL A 558 10.80 17.50 15.35
N THR A 559 10.20 16.66 14.50
CA THR A 559 10.83 16.10 13.30
C THR A 559 10.94 17.11 12.17
N ARG A 560 12.09 17.15 11.47
CA ARG A 560 12.37 18.13 10.41
C ARG A 560 11.54 17.98 9.12
N ASP A 561 11.18 16.76 8.70
CA ASP A 561 10.56 16.51 7.39
C ASP A 561 9.03 16.48 7.40
N GLY A 562 8.42 15.99 8.47
CA GLY A 562 6.96 15.81 8.63
C GLY A 562 6.30 16.67 9.71
N GLY A 563 7.08 17.37 10.54
CA GLY A 563 6.56 18.26 11.58
C GLY A 563 5.81 17.58 12.74
N LEU A 564 6.01 16.28 12.96
CA LEU A 564 5.51 15.56 14.13
C LEU A 564 6.25 16.01 15.39
N ASP A 565 5.53 16.16 16.51
CA ASP A 565 6.07 16.62 17.78
C ASP A 565 5.77 15.68 18.97
N THR A 566 6.54 15.85 20.04
CA THR A 566 6.33 15.14 21.31
C THR A 566 6.95 15.93 22.48
N GLU A 567 6.50 15.67 23.71
CA GLU A 567 6.79 16.51 24.87
C GLU A 567 7.34 15.73 26.09
N PHE A 568 8.25 16.38 26.82
CA PHE A 568 8.84 15.90 28.07
C PHE A 568 8.65 16.91 29.21
N THR A 569 8.13 16.46 30.36
CA THR A 569 7.90 17.32 31.53
C THR A 569 9.06 17.21 32.54
N ALA A 570 9.83 18.29 32.69
CA ALA A 570 10.89 18.38 33.68
C ALA A 570 10.38 19.08 34.96
N VAL A 571 10.50 18.42 36.12
CA VAL A 571 10.17 18.98 37.44
C VAL A 571 11.45 19.13 38.25
N VAL A 572 11.90 20.37 38.46
CA VAL A 572 13.04 20.64 39.35
C VAL A 572 12.52 20.78 40.78
N LYS A 573 13.21 20.22 41.78
CA LYS A 573 12.86 20.35 43.21
C LYS A 573 13.89 21.16 44.00
N LEU A 574 13.46 21.78 45.11
CA LEU A 574 14.35 22.42 46.06
C LEU A 574 14.63 21.48 47.25
N PRO A 575 15.83 20.88 47.36
CA PRO A 575 16.22 20.11 48.54
C PRO A 575 16.40 21.02 49.75
N VAL A 576 15.98 20.55 50.93
CA VAL A 576 16.13 21.25 52.21
C VAL A 576 17.02 20.45 53.15
N PHE A 577 18.02 21.09 53.74
CA PHE A 577 18.96 20.48 54.69
C PHE A 577 18.87 21.16 56.06
N LEU A 578 18.85 20.37 57.14
CA LEU A 578 18.81 20.85 58.53
C LEU A 578 20.07 20.48 59.35
N GLU A 579 21.15 20.07 58.69
CA GLU A 579 22.50 19.96 59.30
C GLU A 579 23.56 20.60 58.38
N SER A 580 24.57 21.23 58.96
CA SER A 580 25.66 21.87 58.22
C SER A 580 26.83 20.89 58.01
N GLY A 581 27.09 20.53 56.75
CA GLY A 581 28.09 19.51 56.40
C GLY A 581 29.50 20.06 56.15
N ASP A 582 30.48 19.57 56.92
CA ASP A 582 31.89 19.47 56.49
C ASP A 582 32.16 18.09 55.84
N GLU A 583 31.54 17.02 56.35
CA GLU A 583 31.36 15.70 55.70
C GLU A 583 30.00 15.12 56.13
N PRO A 584 28.98 15.03 55.26
CA PRO A 584 27.73 14.34 55.57
C PRO A 584 27.80 12.86 55.15
N ASP A 585 27.46 11.95 56.07
CA ASP A 585 27.36 10.49 55.83
C ASP A 585 26.12 10.11 54.97
N SER A 586 25.36 11.11 54.51
CA SER A 586 24.14 11.02 53.69
C SER A 586 24.08 12.20 52.73
N THR A 587 23.86 11.94 51.44
CA THR A 587 23.59 12.97 50.43
C THR A 587 22.13 13.44 50.44
N ASP A 588 21.24 12.68 51.06
CA ASP A 588 19.80 12.84 50.94
C ASP A 588 19.31 14.05 51.76
N ALA A 589 18.42 14.86 51.15
CA ALA A 589 17.79 16.00 51.80
C ALA A 589 16.77 15.58 52.89
N ASP A 590 16.58 16.42 53.90
CA ASP A 590 15.62 16.18 54.99
C ASP A 590 14.17 16.16 54.50
N PHE A 591 13.88 16.98 53.51
CA PHE A 591 12.68 16.96 52.67
C PHE A 591 12.95 17.79 51.40
N SER A 592 12.09 17.66 50.39
CA SER A 592 12.16 18.45 49.16
C SER A 592 10.88 19.24 48.97
N LEU A 593 11.00 20.50 48.55
CA LEU A 593 9.88 21.35 48.17
C LEU A 593 9.69 21.33 46.65
N VAL A 594 8.44 21.23 46.23
CA VAL A 594 7.96 21.49 44.87
C VAL A 594 7.37 22.89 44.82
N GLN A 595 7.65 23.64 43.75
CA GLN A 595 7.01 24.92 43.47
C GLN A 595 5.68 24.68 42.73
N VAL A 596 4.61 25.29 43.23
CA VAL A 596 3.26 25.19 42.68
C VAL A 596 2.90 26.55 42.05
N PRO A 597 2.45 26.59 40.79
CA PRO A 597 2.26 27.84 40.05
C PRO A 597 1.04 28.64 40.51
N ALA A 598 1.06 29.96 40.25
CA ALA A 598 -0.10 30.82 40.41
C ALA A 598 -1.12 30.57 39.28
N VAL A 599 -2.36 30.16 39.60
CA VAL A 599 -3.35 29.75 38.59
C VAL A 599 -4.79 29.73 39.15
N GLN A 600 -5.78 29.91 38.26
CA GLN A 600 -7.21 29.66 38.52
C GLN A 600 -7.57 28.21 38.16
N PHE A 601 -8.30 27.52 39.03
CA PHE A 601 -8.53 26.07 38.92
C PHE A 601 -9.95 25.65 39.37
N PRO A 602 -10.49 24.53 38.87
CA PRO A 602 -11.76 23.99 39.32
C PRO A 602 -11.62 23.42 40.73
N ALA A 603 -12.57 23.73 41.60
CA ALA A 603 -12.59 23.38 43.00
C ALA A 603 -13.96 22.78 43.41
N GLY A 604 -14.03 22.16 44.58
CA GLY A 604 -15.25 21.49 45.04
C GLY A 604 -15.41 20.06 44.52
N ILE A 605 -16.33 19.30 45.11
CA ILE A 605 -16.42 17.84 44.89
C ILE A 605 -16.82 17.49 43.46
N ASP A 606 -17.72 18.29 42.89
CA ASP A 606 -18.38 18.06 41.62
C ASP A 606 -17.82 19.01 40.52
N ASP A 607 -16.63 19.57 40.77
CA ASP A 607 -15.93 20.60 39.97
C ASP A 607 -16.80 21.85 39.66
N ASP A 608 -17.76 22.15 40.52
CA ASP A 608 -18.78 23.19 40.36
C ASP A 608 -18.36 24.61 40.83
N LEU A 609 -17.15 24.73 41.42
CA LEU A 609 -16.58 25.99 41.90
C LEU A 609 -15.29 26.33 41.15
N THR A 610 -14.92 27.61 41.16
CA THR A 610 -13.59 28.06 40.72
C THR A 610 -12.87 28.70 41.91
N ALA A 611 -11.59 28.37 42.08
CA ALA A 611 -10.70 28.97 43.06
C ALA A 611 -9.45 29.55 42.36
N GLU A 612 -8.76 30.45 43.04
CA GLU A 612 -7.57 31.14 42.54
C GLU A 612 -6.49 31.16 43.61
N VAL A 613 -5.25 30.89 43.21
CA VAL A 613 -4.06 31.24 43.99
C VAL A 613 -3.23 32.20 43.14
N ASP A 614 -3.23 33.50 43.51
CA ASP A 614 -2.66 34.60 42.73
C ASP A 614 -1.13 34.76 42.91
N TYR A 615 -0.46 33.75 43.47
CA TYR A 615 0.96 33.74 43.79
C TYR A 615 1.54 32.32 43.75
N GLU A 616 2.82 32.21 43.41
CA GLU A 616 3.54 30.94 43.53
C GLU A 616 3.83 30.63 45.00
N PHE A 617 3.74 29.35 45.34
CA PHE A 617 4.08 28.84 46.66
C PHE A 617 4.83 27.51 46.54
N TRP A 618 5.30 27.04 47.68
CA TRP A 618 6.10 25.85 47.81
C TRP A 618 5.40 24.85 48.71
N LEU A 619 5.43 23.57 48.34
CA LEU A 619 4.82 22.49 49.11
C LEU A 619 5.79 21.29 49.18
N ALA A 620 5.92 20.69 50.36
CA ALA A 620 6.75 19.50 50.53
C ALA A 620 6.17 18.31 49.79
N ASP A 621 7.05 17.52 49.16
CA ASP A 621 6.62 16.39 48.35
C ASP A 621 6.04 15.21 49.15
N THR A 622 6.23 15.20 50.48
CA THR A 622 5.57 14.27 51.41
C THR A 622 4.94 14.99 52.60
N GLU A 623 4.09 14.25 53.31
CA GLU A 623 3.76 14.47 54.71
C GLU A 623 5.05 14.59 55.58
N VAL A 624 4.97 15.28 56.72
CA VAL A 624 6.07 15.36 57.68
C VAL A 624 6.27 14.02 58.38
N THR A 625 7.44 13.40 58.19
CA THR A 625 7.79 12.15 58.88
C THR A 625 7.97 12.36 60.38
N TYR A 626 7.73 11.32 61.18
CA TYR A 626 8.01 11.38 62.62
C TYR A 626 9.49 11.66 62.94
N ALA A 627 10.41 11.21 62.07
CA ALA A 627 11.84 11.50 62.22
C ALA A 627 12.12 13.01 62.14
N LEU A 628 11.63 13.67 61.08
CA LEU A 628 11.73 15.12 60.89
C LEU A 628 11.04 15.89 62.03
N TRP A 629 9.80 15.48 62.39
CA TRP A 629 9.05 16.07 63.50
C TRP A 629 9.85 16.06 64.82
N ALA A 630 10.35 14.88 65.22
CA ALA A 630 11.08 14.71 66.47
C ALA A 630 12.39 15.50 66.50
N ARG A 631 13.15 15.48 65.39
CA ARG A 631 14.43 16.20 65.25
C ARG A 631 14.27 17.71 65.46
N VAL A 632 13.33 18.33 64.75
CA VAL A 632 13.03 19.76 64.89
C VAL A 632 12.46 20.08 66.27
N ARG A 633 11.55 19.25 66.81
CA ARG A 633 10.94 19.47 68.14
C ARG A 633 11.99 19.44 69.26
N ASP A 634 12.95 18.53 69.19
CA ASP A 634 13.99 18.40 70.22
C ASP A 634 15.06 19.50 70.09
N TRP A 635 15.45 19.91 68.87
CA TRP A 635 16.21 21.14 68.66
C TRP A 635 15.48 22.38 69.22
N ALA A 636 14.18 22.50 68.95
CA ALA A 636 13.37 23.65 69.36
C ALA A 636 13.30 23.79 70.89
N ARG A 637 13.21 22.65 71.58
CA ARG A 637 13.20 22.53 73.04
C ARG A 637 14.56 22.81 73.68
N GLU A 638 15.64 22.28 73.11
CA GLU A 638 16.97 22.31 73.73
C GLU A 638 17.82 23.51 73.32
N SER A 639 17.63 24.05 72.11
CA SER A 639 18.44 25.13 71.53
C SER A 639 17.67 26.45 71.34
N ALA A 640 16.40 26.41 70.92
CA ALA A 640 15.67 27.62 70.50
C ALA A 640 14.74 28.24 71.58
N GLY A 641 14.38 27.48 72.62
CA GLY A 641 13.50 27.94 73.71
C GLY A 641 11.99 27.92 73.36
N TYR A 642 11.58 27.04 72.45
CA TYR A 642 10.18 26.81 72.10
C TYR A 642 9.52 25.78 73.04
N THR A 643 8.21 25.90 73.21
CA THR A 643 7.35 24.87 73.80
C THR A 643 6.40 24.35 72.73
N ILE A 644 6.51 23.06 72.39
CA ILE A 644 5.62 22.35 71.48
C ILE A 644 4.95 21.25 72.32
N PRO A 645 3.68 21.40 72.73
CA PRO A 645 3.02 20.47 73.65
C PRO A 645 2.81 19.05 73.10
N ALA A 646 2.50 18.90 71.82
CA ALA A 646 2.32 17.59 71.20
C ALA A 646 3.65 16.84 71.13
N ALA A 647 3.68 15.63 71.66
CA ALA A 647 4.80 14.72 71.45
C ALA A 647 4.91 14.34 69.96
N GLY A 648 3.77 14.13 69.28
CA GLY A 648 3.69 13.45 68.01
C GLY A 648 3.96 11.94 68.15
N ARG A 649 3.48 11.17 67.19
CA ARG A 649 3.54 9.71 67.15
C ARG A 649 3.97 9.21 65.78
N ARG A 650 4.68 8.06 65.74
CA ARG A 650 5.16 7.42 64.51
C ARG A 650 4.04 6.59 63.89
N GLY A 651 3.36 7.18 62.90
CA GLY A 651 2.26 6.56 62.17
C GLY A 651 1.05 6.21 63.04
N GLY A 652 0.06 5.56 62.42
CA GLY A 652 -1.14 5.05 63.06
C GLY A 652 -1.36 3.58 62.74
N TYR A 653 -1.92 2.82 63.67
CA TYR A 653 -2.31 1.41 63.49
C TYR A 653 -3.48 1.10 64.43
N TRP A 654 -4.56 0.51 63.90
CA TRP A 654 -5.72 0.12 64.71
C TRP A 654 -5.66 -1.35 65.19
N PRO A 655 -5.89 -1.67 66.49
CA PRO A 655 -6.19 -0.77 67.60
C PRO A 655 -4.92 -0.46 68.42
N ASP A 656 -4.43 0.76 68.29
CA ASP A 656 -3.36 1.37 69.08
C ASP A 656 -2.00 0.63 69.06
N ARG A 657 -1.28 0.69 67.93
CA ARG A 657 0.16 0.36 67.84
C ARG A 657 0.97 1.45 67.15
N VAL A 658 2.28 1.43 67.36
CA VAL A 658 3.25 2.32 66.70
C VAL A 658 3.81 1.63 65.46
N ALA A 659 3.96 2.36 64.35
CA ALA A 659 4.44 1.82 63.09
C ALA A 659 5.98 1.58 63.09
N THR A 660 6.50 0.82 62.11
CA THR A 660 7.89 0.32 62.10
C THR A 660 8.69 0.79 60.90
N GLY A 661 9.37 1.92 61.05
CA GLY A 661 10.27 2.53 60.06
C GLY A 661 10.54 4.00 60.42
N PRO A 662 11.65 4.61 59.98
CA PRO A 662 11.91 6.02 60.25
C PRO A 662 10.86 6.95 59.61
N ASP A 663 10.31 6.54 58.46
CA ASP A 663 9.71 7.43 57.45
C ASP A 663 8.18 7.38 57.41
N HIS A 664 7.55 6.84 58.46
CA HIS A 664 6.12 7.01 58.67
C HIS A 664 5.78 8.47 59.03
N PRO A 665 4.62 9.00 58.60
CA PRO A 665 4.17 10.33 58.96
C PRO A 665 4.00 10.50 60.47
N VAL A 666 4.02 11.75 60.92
CA VAL A 666 3.67 12.11 62.30
C VAL A 666 2.15 12.18 62.49
N THR A 667 1.64 11.45 63.47
CA THR A 667 0.25 11.50 63.96
C THR A 667 0.20 12.09 65.37
N GLU A 668 -0.99 12.29 65.95
CA GLU A 668 -1.18 12.85 67.30
C GLU A 668 -0.52 14.24 67.48
N VAL A 669 -0.67 15.09 66.46
CA VAL A 669 -0.26 16.50 66.46
C VAL A 669 -1.48 17.41 66.46
N ASP A 670 -1.60 18.27 67.47
CA ASP A 670 -2.59 19.35 67.49
C ASP A 670 -2.17 20.54 66.61
N TRP A 671 -3.15 21.29 66.12
CA TRP A 671 -2.96 22.41 65.19
C TRP A 671 -2.06 23.53 65.75
N VAL A 672 -2.10 23.80 67.06
CA VAL A 672 -1.25 24.83 67.70
C VAL A 672 0.20 24.37 67.81
N SER A 673 0.41 23.08 68.17
CA SER A 673 1.73 22.46 68.13
C SER A 673 2.32 22.42 66.72
N ALA A 674 1.52 22.14 65.68
CA ALA A 674 1.96 22.18 64.29
C ALA A 674 2.47 23.57 63.89
N MET A 675 1.72 24.64 64.19
CA MET A 675 2.13 26.01 63.89
C MET A 675 3.38 26.46 64.68
N ALA A 676 3.48 26.08 65.97
CA ALA A 676 4.67 26.34 66.78
C ALA A 676 5.90 25.56 66.26
N TRP A 677 5.70 24.37 65.70
CA TRP A 677 6.75 23.55 65.07
C TRP A 677 7.21 24.15 63.74
N MET A 678 6.31 24.67 62.89
CA MET A 678 6.66 25.37 61.65
C MET A 678 7.54 26.62 61.88
N ASN A 679 7.22 27.40 62.92
CA ASN A 679 8.07 28.51 63.35
C ASN A 679 9.48 28.04 63.77
N ALA A 680 9.56 26.91 64.50
CA ALA A 680 10.84 26.34 64.92
C ALA A 680 11.66 25.78 63.73
N LEU A 681 11.01 25.10 62.77
CA LEU A 681 11.64 24.65 61.52
C LEU A 681 12.23 25.85 60.76
N THR A 682 11.52 26.98 60.72
CA THR A 682 11.98 28.22 60.06
C THR A 682 13.27 28.75 60.70
N GLU A 683 13.31 28.85 62.03
CA GLU A 683 14.53 29.27 62.73
C GLU A 683 15.69 28.26 62.64
N MET A 684 15.39 26.95 62.62
CA MET A 684 16.40 25.90 62.45
C MET A 684 17.04 25.97 61.06
N TYR A 685 16.22 26.12 60.01
CA TYR A 685 16.69 26.31 58.64
C TYR A 685 17.56 27.56 58.51
N ASN A 686 17.13 28.69 59.08
CA ASN A 686 17.90 29.94 59.12
C ASN A 686 19.28 29.74 59.77
N GLN A 687 19.34 29.03 60.91
CA GLN A 687 20.60 28.73 61.61
C GLN A 687 21.56 27.87 60.77
N VAL A 688 21.04 26.95 59.96
CA VAL A 688 21.84 25.98 59.18
C VAL A 688 22.28 26.55 57.83
N ASN A 689 21.42 27.31 57.15
CA ASN A 689 21.57 27.70 55.74
C ASN A 689 21.91 29.20 55.54
N ASP A 690 22.25 29.93 56.61
CA ASP A 690 22.53 31.39 56.62
C ASP A 690 21.38 32.22 55.99
N ALA A 691 20.14 31.82 56.27
CA ALA A 691 18.92 32.43 55.75
C ALA A 691 18.21 33.31 56.80
N ASP A 692 17.37 34.24 56.35
CA ASP A 692 16.62 35.20 57.19
C ASP A 692 15.09 35.06 56.98
N LEU A 693 14.60 33.81 56.87
CA LEU A 693 13.17 33.53 56.66
C LEU A 693 12.34 33.98 57.87
N VAL A 694 11.20 34.62 57.60
CA VAL A 694 10.35 35.20 58.65
C VAL A 694 9.35 34.16 59.18
N PRO A 695 9.28 33.91 60.52
CA PRO A 695 8.24 33.07 61.11
C PRO A 695 6.82 33.52 60.75
N VAL A 696 5.90 32.58 60.57
CA VAL A 696 4.55 32.87 60.04
C VAL A 696 3.53 33.12 61.15
N TYR A 697 3.67 32.48 62.32
CA TYR A 697 2.64 32.47 63.36
C TYR A 697 3.04 33.27 64.60
N TYR A 698 2.15 34.12 65.10
CA TYR A 698 2.40 35.01 66.24
C TYR A 698 1.29 34.96 67.29
N ALA A 699 1.68 35.22 68.55
CA ALA A 699 0.79 35.31 69.70
C ALA A 699 0.26 36.74 69.96
N ASP A 700 0.62 37.70 69.10
CA ASP A 700 0.26 39.12 69.20
C ASP A 700 0.01 39.75 67.81
N PRO A 701 -0.88 40.75 67.70
CA PRO A 701 -1.22 41.37 66.41
C PRO A 701 -0.13 42.30 65.86
N ASP A 702 0.84 42.71 66.68
CA ASP A 702 1.98 43.52 66.27
C ASP A 702 3.16 42.67 65.73
N PHE A 703 2.99 41.34 65.65
CA PHE A 703 3.96 40.36 65.16
C PHE A 703 5.34 40.42 65.86
N GLN A 704 5.36 40.59 67.19
CA GLN A 704 6.57 40.68 68.00
C GLN A 704 6.93 39.39 68.76
N GLN A 705 5.98 38.47 68.95
CA GLN A 705 6.14 37.23 69.72
C GLN A 705 5.75 35.99 68.89
N PRO A 706 6.72 35.34 68.22
CA PRO A 706 6.48 34.10 67.48
C PRO A 706 5.83 33.03 68.36
N LEU A 707 4.76 32.42 67.83
CA LEU A 707 4.01 31.35 68.49
C LEU A 707 4.94 30.19 68.85
N GLY A 708 4.82 29.69 70.08
CA GLY A 708 5.68 28.64 70.65
C GLY A 708 6.77 29.17 71.60
N ARG A 709 7.22 30.42 71.44
CA ARG A 709 8.13 31.06 72.41
C ARG A 709 7.38 31.48 73.69
N ALA A 710 8.11 31.56 74.81
CA ALA A 710 7.65 32.08 76.10
C ALA A 710 6.39 31.41 76.74
N ALA A 711 6.08 30.16 76.38
CA ALA A 711 4.99 29.35 76.96
C ALA A 711 3.54 29.88 76.76
N ASN A 712 3.31 30.72 75.76
CA ASN A 712 1.98 31.22 75.39
C ASN A 712 1.06 30.16 74.71
N THR A 713 1.37 28.86 74.84
CA THR A 713 0.77 27.76 74.04
C THR A 713 -0.68 27.42 74.35
N ALA A 714 -1.27 27.99 75.41
CA ALA A 714 -2.67 27.74 75.81
C ALA A 714 -3.49 29.02 76.03
N ASP A 715 -2.89 30.09 76.60
CA ASP A 715 -3.62 31.35 76.80
C ASP A 715 -3.69 32.23 75.54
N ALA A 716 -2.79 32.06 74.55
CA ALA A 716 -2.91 32.77 73.26
C ALA A 716 -4.18 32.39 72.48
N ALA A 717 -4.68 31.16 72.65
CA ALA A 717 -5.95 30.71 72.07
C ALA A 717 -7.17 31.52 72.54
N ARG A 718 -7.04 32.36 73.59
CA ARG A 718 -8.06 33.32 74.04
C ARG A 718 -7.90 34.74 73.50
N GLY A 719 -6.74 35.06 72.92
CA GLY A 719 -6.47 36.33 72.23
C GLY A 719 -6.64 36.25 70.72
N GLY A 720 -6.47 35.06 70.14
CA GLY A 720 -6.36 34.83 68.70
C GLY A 720 -4.94 34.46 68.32
N ILE A 721 -4.79 33.70 67.23
CA ILE A 721 -3.49 33.39 66.62
C ILE A 721 -3.37 34.26 65.37
N HIS A 722 -2.27 35.02 65.28
CA HIS A 722 -2.07 35.98 64.21
C HIS A 722 -1.15 35.38 63.14
N VAL A 723 -1.73 35.12 61.96
CA VAL A 723 -1.01 34.56 60.81
C VAL A 723 -0.48 35.70 59.94
N ARG A 724 0.84 35.79 59.79
CA ARG A 724 1.50 36.70 58.86
C ARG A 724 1.56 36.04 57.48
N SER A 725 0.43 36.04 56.76
CA SER A 725 0.23 35.25 55.54
C SER A 725 1.21 35.51 54.38
N ARG A 726 1.88 36.68 54.36
CA ARG A 726 2.98 37.02 53.42
C ARG A 726 4.40 36.85 54.00
N ALA A 727 4.56 36.08 55.07
CA ALA A 727 5.89 35.68 55.54
C ALA A 727 6.39 34.46 54.75
N ASP A 728 7.69 34.42 54.51
CA ASP A 728 8.40 33.46 53.65
C ASP A 728 9.01 32.28 54.43
N GLY A 729 8.71 32.17 55.73
CA GLY A 729 8.98 30.99 56.54
C GLY A 729 8.04 29.81 56.21
N PHE A 730 8.30 28.70 56.89
CA PHE A 730 7.47 27.50 56.76
C PHE A 730 6.15 27.66 57.51
N ARG A 731 5.10 27.02 56.98
CA ARG A 731 3.73 27.05 57.47
C ARG A 731 2.96 25.82 57.02
N LEU A 732 1.76 25.64 57.57
CA LEU A 732 0.73 24.82 56.95
C LEU A 732 0.25 25.48 55.63
N PRO A 733 -0.15 24.69 54.62
CA PRO A 733 -0.78 25.23 53.41
C PRO A 733 -2.15 25.85 53.74
N PHE A 734 -2.57 26.83 52.94
CA PHE A 734 -3.96 27.26 52.90
C PHE A 734 -4.83 26.16 52.27
N ALA A 735 -6.13 26.16 52.56
CA ALA A 735 -7.03 25.14 52.05
C ALA A 735 -7.06 25.13 50.52
N GLU A 736 -6.95 26.29 49.88
CA GLU A 736 -7.00 26.49 48.42
C GLU A 736 -5.69 26.03 47.75
N GLU A 737 -4.54 26.41 48.32
CA GLU A 737 -3.20 25.94 47.91
C GLU A 737 -3.11 24.42 47.88
N TRP A 738 -3.60 23.77 48.95
CA TRP A 738 -3.57 22.31 49.06
C TRP A 738 -4.40 21.66 47.96
N GLU A 739 -5.58 22.21 47.65
CA GLU A 739 -6.47 21.65 46.61
C GLU A 739 -5.90 21.85 45.20
N LEU A 740 -5.31 23.02 44.92
CA LEU A 740 -4.56 23.28 43.69
C LEU A 740 -3.44 22.24 43.51
N ALA A 741 -2.58 22.09 44.52
CA ALA A 741 -1.46 21.14 44.49
C ALA A 741 -1.92 19.67 44.38
N ALA A 742 -3.08 19.32 44.95
CA ALA A 742 -3.67 17.99 44.83
C ALA A 742 -4.29 17.73 43.44
N ARG A 743 -4.67 18.77 42.69
CA ARG A 743 -5.37 18.64 41.41
C ARG A 743 -4.48 18.73 40.19
N TYR A 744 -3.44 19.56 40.23
CA TYR A 744 -2.66 19.99 39.06
C TYR A 744 -2.08 18.82 38.24
N LYS A 745 -2.35 18.81 36.93
CA LYS A 745 -1.69 17.92 35.96
C LYS A 745 -0.84 18.66 34.93
N GLY A 746 -1.12 19.94 34.70
CA GLY A 746 -0.40 20.80 33.75
C GLY A 746 -1.09 22.16 33.59
N ALA A 747 -0.54 23.00 32.73
CA ALA A 747 -1.13 24.26 32.29
C ALA A 747 -1.01 24.38 30.76
N ASP A 748 -1.80 25.25 30.14
CA ASP A 748 -1.69 25.53 28.71
C ASP A 748 -0.61 26.58 28.42
N SER A 749 -0.18 26.69 27.16
CA SER A 749 0.81 27.67 26.73
C SER A 749 0.23 29.09 26.55
N SER A 750 -1.04 29.31 26.86
CA SER A 750 -1.78 30.54 26.52
C SER A 750 -1.92 31.50 27.69
N GLY A 751 -2.05 30.97 28.91
CA GLY A 751 -2.30 31.79 30.12
C GLY A 751 -3.63 32.56 30.07
N GLY A 752 -4.57 32.09 29.24
CA GLY A 752 -5.90 32.69 29.06
C GLY A 752 -6.92 32.11 30.04
N ALA A 753 -7.97 32.87 30.35
CA ALA A 753 -9.07 32.36 31.17
C ALA A 753 -9.81 31.24 30.43
N MET A 754 -9.72 30.00 30.93
CA MET A 754 -10.45 28.86 30.40
C MET A 754 -11.93 28.92 30.81
N GLU A 755 -12.83 28.69 29.85
CA GLU A 755 -14.17 28.18 30.17
C GLU A 755 -14.04 26.69 30.49
N PHE A 756 -14.42 26.28 31.70
CA PHE A 756 -14.30 24.89 32.14
C PHE A 756 -15.39 24.01 31.48
N PRO A 757 -15.05 22.97 30.71
CA PRO A 757 -16.03 22.02 30.18
C PRO A 757 -16.50 21.05 31.26
N GLU A 758 -17.70 20.46 31.11
CA GLU A 758 -18.34 19.56 32.09
C GLU A 758 -17.60 18.23 32.38
N ASN A 759 -16.37 18.04 31.87
CA ASN A 759 -15.43 17.00 32.31
C ASN A 759 -14.00 17.58 32.27
N SER A 760 -13.35 17.72 33.42
CA SER A 760 -12.05 18.40 33.63
C SER A 760 -10.80 17.63 33.14
N GLY A 761 -10.98 16.67 32.23
CA GLY A 761 -10.11 15.51 31.97
C GLY A 761 -8.73 15.74 31.32
N GLY A 762 -8.27 16.98 31.15
CA GLY A 762 -6.93 17.29 30.64
C GLY A 762 -5.97 17.74 31.76
N PHE A 763 -6.13 18.99 32.18
CA PHE A 763 -5.16 19.70 33.05
C PHE A 763 -5.37 19.47 34.55
N TRP A 764 -6.46 18.82 34.96
CA TRP A 764 -6.86 18.69 36.36
C TRP A 764 -7.25 17.26 36.75
N THR A 765 -7.09 16.96 38.04
CA THR A 765 -7.70 15.81 38.71
C THR A 765 -9.10 16.23 39.18
N PRO A 766 -10.18 15.52 38.80
CA PRO A 766 -11.54 15.91 39.20
C PRO A 766 -11.76 15.77 40.71
N GLY A 767 -12.67 16.55 41.27
CA GLY A 767 -12.83 16.71 42.73
C GLY A 767 -13.18 15.42 43.47
N ASN A 768 -13.85 14.49 42.78
CA ASN A 768 -14.25 13.16 43.26
C ASN A 768 -13.22 12.04 42.93
N TYR A 769 -11.98 12.38 42.60
CA TYR A 769 -10.85 11.47 42.41
C TYR A 769 -9.83 11.65 43.55
N ALA A 770 -9.02 10.63 43.83
CA ALA A 770 -7.81 10.81 44.65
C ALA A 770 -6.73 11.54 43.84
N SER A 771 -5.83 12.28 44.50
CA SER A 771 -4.79 13.06 43.82
C SER A 771 -3.94 12.17 42.90
N GLY A 772 -3.88 12.52 41.61
CA GLY A 772 -3.17 11.73 40.59
C GLY A 772 -3.90 10.47 40.07
N ALA A 773 -5.07 10.11 40.60
CA ALA A 773 -5.78 8.90 40.17
C ALA A 773 -6.38 9.01 38.76
N VAL A 774 -6.43 7.87 38.06
CA VAL A 774 -7.08 7.71 36.74
C VAL A 774 -8.57 7.36 36.83
N GLY A 775 -9.09 7.13 38.05
CA GLY A 775 -10.48 6.77 38.33
C GLY A 775 -10.96 7.43 39.64
N SER A 776 -12.28 7.55 39.80
CA SER A 776 -12.88 8.19 40.98
C SER A 776 -12.59 7.44 42.28
N VAL A 777 -12.89 8.04 43.43
CA VAL A 777 -12.69 7.43 44.76
C VAL A 777 -13.48 6.12 44.99
N ASP A 778 -14.48 5.84 44.15
CA ASP A 778 -15.21 4.57 44.13
C ASP A 778 -14.44 3.46 43.38
N ASP A 779 -13.53 3.81 42.46
CA ASP A 779 -12.56 2.86 41.91
C ASP A 779 -11.45 2.58 42.93
N HIS A 780 -11.68 1.54 43.72
CA HIS A 780 -10.73 1.02 44.71
C HIS A 780 -9.41 0.49 44.12
N ARG A 781 -9.28 0.31 42.80
CA ARG A 781 -8.00 0.00 42.15
C ARG A 781 -7.24 1.31 41.90
N ALA A 782 -7.78 2.22 41.10
CA ALA A 782 -7.14 3.50 40.79
C ALA A 782 -6.80 4.30 42.06
N THR A 783 -7.72 4.32 43.04
CA THR A 783 -7.48 4.98 44.33
C THR A 783 -6.32 4.37 45.11
N ARG A 784 -6.16 3.04 45.11
CA ARG A 784 -5.08 2.35 45.87
C ARG A 784 -3.72 2.42 45.18
N GLU A 785 -3.66 2.92 43.96
CA GLU A 785 -2.41 3.16 43.24
C GLU A 785 -1.71 4.42 43.79
N VAL A 786 -2.49 5.46 44.12
CA VAL A 786 -2.00 6.77 44.62
C VAL A 786 -2.21 7.01 46.12
N ALA A 787 -3.14 6.31 46.78
CA ALA A 787 -3.56 6.63 48.15
C ALA A 787 -3.55 5.41 49.11
N VAL A 788 -3.11 5.65 50.36
CA VAL A 788 -3.18 4.67 51.46
C VAL A 788 -4.54 4.77 52.15
N VAL A 789 -5.49 3.93 51.73
CA VAL A 789 -6.91 4.03 52.13
C VAL A 789 -7.36 2.91 53.08
N PRO A 790 -8.54 3.03 53.74
CA PRO A 790 -8.97 2.09 54.78
C PRO A 790 -8.96 0.61 54.36
N GLY A 791 -8.42 -0.22 55.25
CA GLY A 791 -8.22 -1.67 55.08
C GLY A 791 -8.17 -2.41 56.41
N VAL A 792 -7.89 -3.73 56.36
CA VAL A 792 -7.84 -4.58 57.56
C VAL A 792 -6.54 -5.42 57.55
N PRO A 793 -5.61 -5.21 58.50
CA PRO A 793 -5.59 -4.12 59.50
C PRO A 793 -5.34 -2.75 58.86
N GLY A 794 -5.94 -1.70 59.42
CA GLY A 794 -5.73 -0.32 58.95
C GLY A 794 -4.55 0.34 59.67
N SER A 795 -3.60 0.86 58.90
CA SER A 795 -2.42 1.58 59.38
C SER A 795 -1.80 2.48 58.32
N THR A 796 -1.11 3.54 58.75
CA THR A 796 -0.25 4.37 57.89
C THR A 796 0.87 3.52 57.27
N GLU A 797 1.23 3.81 56.02
CA GLU A 797 2.44 3.29 55.40
C GLU A 797 3.60 4.29 55.57
N ALA A 798 4.77 4.00 55.02
CA ALA A 798 5.84 5.00 54.92
C ALA A 798 5.47 6.00 53.81
N VAL A 799 5.93 7.25 53.92
CA VAL A 799 5.72 8.24 52.85
C VAL A 799 6.34 7.75 51.54
N ARG A 800 5.76 8.15 50.40
CA ARG A 800 6.15 7.69 49.05
C ARG A 800 5.96 6.17 48.80
N SER A 801 5.05 5.53 49.54
CA SER A 801 4.68 4.10 49.33
C SER A 801 3.72 3.86 48.15
N ARG A 802 3.24 4.94 47.53
CA ARG A 802 2.24 4.97 46.45
C ARG A 802 2.75 5.80 45.27
N SER A 803 2.03 5.79 44.15
CA SER A 803 2.33 6.68 43.02
C SER A 803 2.04 8.15 43.38
N PRO A 804 2.89 9.11 42.97
CA PRO A 804 2.62 10.53 43.18
C PRO A 804 1.63 11.09 42.16
N ASN A 805 1.19 12.33 42.36
CA ASN A 805 0.54 13.13 41.32
C ASN A 805 1.58 13.76 40.35
N PRO A 806 1.17 14.42 39.25
CA PRO A 806 2.11 14.98 38.25
C PRO A 806 3.06 16.09 38.74
N LEU A 807 2.78 16.74 39.87
CA LEU A 807 3.74 17.63 40.55
C LEU A 807 4.81 16.84 41.35
N TRP A 808 4.81 15.51 41.26
CA TRP A 808 5.63 14.62 42.08
C TRP A 808 5.43 14.82 43.58
N LEU A 809 4.16 15.04 43.97
CA LEU A 809 3.69 15.06 45.36
C LEU A 809 3.08 13.70 45.70
N TRP A 810 3.57 13.06 46.76
CA TRP A 810 3.04 11.81 47.31
C TRP A 810 2.05 12.06 48.43
N ASP A 811 1.20 11.07 48.70
CA ASP A 811 0.35 11.01 49.89
C ASP A 811 -0.63 12.21 50.05
N MET A 812 -0.89 12.96 48.97
CA MET A 812 -1.92 14.02 48.89
C MET A 812 -3.36 13.46 49.00
N SER A 813 -3.53 12.15 49.27
CA SER A 813 -4.81 11.49 49.48
C SER A 813 -4.57 10.20 50.27
N GLY A 814 -5.38 9.96 51.31
CA GLY A 814 -5.14 8.86 52.25
C GLY A 814 -3.90 9.09 53.14
N ASN A 815 -3.35 8.01 53.67
CA ASN A 815 -2.28 7.95 54.67
C ASN A 815 -2.60 8.76 55.95
N ILE A 816 -2.33 10.06 56.06
CA ILE A 816 -2.85 10.91 57.14
C ILE A 816 -3.64 12.14 56.64
N SER A 817 -4.63 12.56 57.44
CA SER A 817 -5.35 13.82 57.20
C SER A 817 -4.41 15.00 57.50
N GLU A 818 -4.24 15.90 56.54
CA GLU A 818 -3.31 17.03 56.67
C GLU A 818 -3.98 18.29 57.19
N TRP A 819 -3.42 18.90 58.24
CA TRP A 819 -3.83 20.22 58.73
C TRP A 819 -3.62 21.32 57.68
N VAL A 820 -4.66 22.09 57.41
CA VAL A 820 -4.64 23.28 56.53
C VAL A 820 -5.08 24.53 57.28
N LEU A 821 -4.79 25.71 56.72
CA LEU A 821 -5.33 27.00 57.15
C LEU A 821 -6.58 27.34 56.33
N LEU A 822 -7.75 27.42 56.98
CA LEU A 822 -9.00 27.86 56.37
C LEU A 822 -9.34 29.27 56.86
N ALA A 823 -9.59 30.22 55.96
CA ALA A 823 -10.02 31.57 56.34
C ALA A 823 -11.48 31.59 56.84
N ASP A 824 -11.80 32.46 57.81
CA ASP A 824 -13.18 32.67 58.23
C ASP A 824 -13.99 33.48 57.19
N ALA A 825 -15.27 33.12 57.03
CA ALA A 825 -16.17 33.65 55.99
C ALA A 825 -16.44 35.17 56.06
N ASP A 826 -16.05 35.84 57.15
CA ASP A 826 -16.16 37.30 57.31
C ASP A 826 -15.02 38.09 56.62
N GLY A 827 -14.08 37.41 55.94
CA GLY A 827 -12.95 38.04 55.23
C GLY A 827 -11.90 38.67 56.16
N GLY A 828 -11.87 38.24 57.42
CA GLY A 828 -10.97 38.74 58.45
C GLY A 828 -9.59 38.07 58.47
N SER A 829 -8.75 38.48 59.43
CA SER A 829 -7.42 37.88 59.68
C SER A 829 -7.44 36.70 60.65
N SER A 830 -8.62 36.08 60.84
CA SER A 830 -8.79 34.86 61.63
C SER A 830 -8.87 33.61 60.74
N TYR A 831 -8.29 32.52 61.23
CA TYR A 831 -8.22 31.24 60.54
C TYR A 831 -8.73 30.13 61.46
N ALA A 832 -9.51 29.22 60.89
CA ALA A 832 -10.07 28.07 61.58
C ALA A 832 -9.26 26.79 61.33
N PRO A 833 -9.17 25.87 62.30
CA PRO A 833 -8.56 24.56 62.10
C PRO A 833 -9.43 23.70 61.17
N ALA A 834 -8.82 23.21 60.09
CA ALA A 834 -9.43 22.31 59.13
C ALA A 834 -8.39 21.32 58.58
N HIS A 835 -8.85 20.23 57.96
CA HIS A 835 -7.97 19.26 57.32
C HIS A 835 -8.52 18.78 55.96
N ARG A 836 -7.63 18.25 55.11
CA ARG A 836 -7.93 17.61 53.82
C ARG A 836 -7.23 16.23 53.73
N GLY A 837 -7.35 15.55 52.59
CA GLY A 837 -6.62 14.30 52.27
C GLY A 837 -7.35 12.99 52.58
N GLY A 838 -8.03 12.89 53.73
CA GLY A 838 -8.48 11.58 54.26
C GLY A 838 -7.31 10.81 54.88
N SER A 839 -7.49 9.54 55.26
CA SER A 839 -6.44 8.81 55.98
C SER A 839 -6.47 7.29 55.79
N TYR A 840 -5.54 6.59 56.44
CA TYR A 840 -5.54 5.13 56.57
C TYR A 840 -6.79 4.54 57.29
N PHE A 841 -7.61 5.39 57.91
CA PHE A 841 -8.77 5.01 58.72
C PHE A 841 -10.09 5.56 58.16
N ASP A 842 -10.06 6.80 57.63
CA ASP A 842 -11.20 7.50 57.05
C ASP A 842 -11.05 7.59 55.52
N ASN A 843 -12.09 7.21 54.78
CA ASN A 843 -12.08 7.20 53.32
C ASN A 843 -11.72 8.59 52.74
N PRO A 844 -10.77 8.73 51.78
CA PRO A 844 -10.55 9.97 51.04
C PRO A 844 -11.77 10.30 50.17
N SER A 845 -12.82 10.80 50.79
CA SER A 845 -14.14 10.98 50.20
C SER A 845 -14.23 12.30 49.43
N ALA A 846 -13.57 12.34 48.27
CA ALA A 846 -13.24 13.55 47.50
C ALA A 846 -12.23 14.46 48.23
N LEU A 847 -11.68 15.47 47.53
CA LEU A 847 -10.64 16.39 48.05
C LEU A 847 -11.13 17.38 49.15
N ARG A 848 -12.19 17.03 49.89
CA ARG A 848 -12.97 17.91 50.78
C ARG A 848 -12.16 18.57 51.90
N VAL A 849 -12.50 19.82 52.20
CA VAL A 849 -12.21 20.43 53.50
C VAL A 849 -13.14 19.83 54.57
N SER A 850 -12.56 19.32 55.65
CA SER A 850 -13.27 19.01 56.89
C SER A 850 -12.93 20.06 57.95
N ARG A 851 -13.87 20.98 58.23
CA ARG A 851 -13.72 22.00 59.27
C ARG A 851 -13.97 21.37 60.65
N VAL A 852 -13.11 21.64 61.62
CA VAL A 852 -13.27 21.11 62.98
C VAL A 852 -14.22 22.01 63.78
N GLU A 853 -15.37 21.46 64.19
CA GLU A 853 -16.28 22.14 65.12
C GLU A 853 -15.76 22.02 66.57
N ALA A 854 -15.73 23.15 67.29
CA ALA A 854 -15.17 23.29 68.64
C ALA A 854 -16.04 22.69 69.78
N GLU A 855 -16.73 21.59 69.49
CA GLU A 855 -17.37 20.70 70.48
C GLU A 855 -16.90 19.23 70.33
N GLN A 856 -16.12 18.90 69.29
CA GLN A 856 -15.70 17.51 69.01
C GLN A 856 -14.30 17.17 69.56
N ASP A 857 -13.52 18.19 69.92
CA ASP A 857 -12.20 18.10 70.54
C ASP A 857 -12.25 17.58 71.99
N GLU A 858 -13.32 17.85 72.75
CA GLU A 858 -13.51 17.32 74.12
C GLU A 858 -13.52 15.77 74.21
N ASN A 859 -13.76 15.07 73.08
CA ASN A 859 -13.83 13.60 73.03
C ASN A 859 -12.59 12.91 72.44
N GLY A 860 -11.58 13.66 71.96
CA GLY A 860 -10.24 13.13 71.63
C GLY A 860 -10.14 12.13 70.47
N LEU A 861 -11.15 12.01 69.60
CA LEU A 861 -11.17 11.00 68.53
C LEU A 861 -10.34 11.37 67.29
N PHE A 862 -10.17 12.65 66.97
CA PHE A 862 -9.47 13.11 65.75
C PHE A 862 -7.93 13.08 65.84
N GLY A 863 -7.35 12.81 67.02
CA GLY A 863 -5.88 12.88 67.19
C GLY A 863 -5.10 11.79 66.44
N PHE A 864 -5.71 10.62 66.22
CA PHE A 864 -4.98 9.42 65.74
C PHE A 864 -4.62 9.43 64.24
N THR A 865 -5.31 10.25 63.45
CA THR A 865 -5.24 10.25 61.97
C THR A 865 -4.76 11.58 61.37
N ALA A 866 -4.61 12.64 62.18
CA ALA A 866 -4.21 13.97 61.73
C ALA A 866 -2.70 14.23 61.90
N GLY A 867 -2.11 14.87 60.90
CA GLY A 867 -0.75 15.38 60.89
C GLY A 867 -0.60 16.57 59.92
N LEU A 868 0.55 16.72 59.25
CA LEU A 868 0.88 17.95 58.55
C LEU A 868 1.82 17.74 57.35
N ARG A 869 1.72 18.65 56.38
CA ARG A 869 2.68 18.89 55.30
C ARG A 869 3.25 20.30 55.42
N ILE A 870 4.47 20.51 54.96
CA ILE A 870 5.14 21.81 54.97
C ILE A 870 4.78 22.58 53.71
N ALA A 871 4.35 23.82 53.87
CA ALA A 871 4.22 24.82 52.81
C ALA A 871 5.08 26.06 53.12
N ARG A 872 5.39 26.85 52.09
CA ARG A 872 6.16 28.10 52.21
C ARG A 872 5.78 29.07 51.09
N GLY A 873 5.65 30.37 51.39
CA GLY A 873 5.38 31.38 50.36
C GLY A 873 6.63 31.75 49.56
N ALA A 874 6.46 32.25 48.33
CA ALA A 874 7.52 32.98 47.65
C ALA A 874 7.90 34.26 48.42
N ALA A 875 9.14 34.73 48.25
CA ALA A 875 9.64 35.91 48.97
C ALA A 875 8.99 37.21 48.42
N ASP A 876 8.29 37.95 49.27
CA ASP A 876 7.57 39.16 48.87
C ASP A 876 8.53 40.34 48.57
N THR A 877 8.72 40.64 47.28
CA THR A 877 9.52 41.76 46.80
C THR A 877 8.71 43.05 46.59
N SER A 878 7.42 43.09 46.96
CA SER A 878 6.50 44.18 46.60
C SER A 878 6.04 45.02 47.81
N PRO A 879 6.07 46.37 47.74
CA PRO A 879 5.61 47.22 48.83
C PRO A 879 4.08 47.18 48.98
N ALA A 880 3.60 46.70 50.12
CA ALA A 880 2.19 46.45 50.40
C ALA A 880 1.29 47.70 50.27
N THR A 881 0.47 47.74 49.23
CA THR A 881 -0.70 48.65 49.13
C THR A 881 -1.83 47.99 48.32
N ARG A 882 -2.88 47.48 48.99
CA ARG A 882 -4.14 47.08 48.36
C ARG A 882 -5.20 48.13 48.68
N VAL A 883 -5.67 48.85 47.65
CA VAL A 883 -6.82 49.76 47.75
C VAL A 883 -8.10 48.93 47.61
N VAL A 884 -9.11 49.21 48.44
CA VAL A 884 -10.42 48.56 48.36
C VAL A 884 -11.34 49.39 47.45
N PRO A 885 -11.96 48.80 46.41
CA PRO A 885 -13.10 49.39 45.72
C PRO A 885 -14.39 49.12 46.49
N ASP A 886 -15.17 50.17 46.79
CA ASP A 886 -16.52 50.06 47.33
C ASP A 886 -17.56 49.75 46.23
N SER A 887 -18.77 49.36 46.66
CA SER A 887 -19.89 48.88 45.83
C SER A 887 -20.61 49.96 44.98
N GLU A 888 -21.08 49.54 43.79
CA GLU A 888 -22.25 50.01 43.01
C GLU A 888 -22.62 51.53 42.92
N GLN A 889 -22.79 52.07 41.70
CA GLN A 889 -24.11 52.44 41.10
C GLN A 889 -24.05 53.42 39.89
N GLU A 890 -24.92 53.16 38.91
CA GLU A 890 -25.53 54.03 37.86
C GLU A 890 -24.71 54.72 36.73
N GLU A 891 -25.29 54.62 35.52
CA GLU A 891 -24.99 55.31 34.24
C GLU A 891 -25.60 56.77 34.20
N PRO A 892 -25.56 57.61 33.11
CA PRO A 892 -25.15 57.38 31.71
C PRO A 892 -24.31 58.49 31.00
N ALA A 893 -24.11 58.29 29.68
CA ALA A 893 -23.29 59.05 28.71
C ALA A 893 -23.69 60.53 28.45
N PRO A 894 -22.88 61.26 27.65
CA PRO A 894 -23.39 61.65 26.33
C PRO A 894 -22.40 61.66 25.14
N GLU A 895 -22.98 61.57 23.93
CA GLU A 895 -22.45 61.77 22.57
C GLU A 895 -22.54 63.28 22.13
N PRO A 896 -22.24 63.75 20.88
CA PRO A 896 -21.52 63.17 19.71
C PRO A 896 -20.62 64.17 18.89
N GLN A 897 -20.13 63.72 17.71
CA GLN A 897 -19.79 64.50 16.47
C GLN A 897 -18.52 65.39 16.40
N PRO A 898 -18.03 65.82 15.19
CA PRO A 898 -18.56 65.67 13.81
C PRO A 898 -17.57 65.13 12.71
N GLU A 899 -18.05 65.11 11.45
CA GLU A 899 -17.42 64.64 10.21
C GLU A 899 -16.41 65.62 9.55
N ALA A 900 -15.54 65.14 8.62
CA ALA A 900 -15.60 65.45 7.16
C ALA A 900 -14.25 65.58 6.37
N ALA A 901 -14.21 64.87 5.22
CA ALA A 901 -13.66 65.24 3.91
C ALA A 901 -12.14 65.30 3.55
N ASP A 902 -11.88 64.75 2.36
CA ASP A 902 -10.78 64.89 1.36
C ASP A 902 -10.62 66.38 0.87
N PRO A 903 -9.61 66.84 0.06
CA PRO A 903 -8.80 66.05 -0.89
C PRO A 903 -7.33 66.49 -1.26
N GLU A 904 -6.71 65.67 -2.12
CA GLU A 904 -5.85 66.02 -3.31
C GLU A 904 -4.42 66.63 -3.24
N GLN A 905 -3.61 66.14 -4.21
CA GLN A 905 -2.51 66.78 -4.99
C GLN A 905 -1.05 66.92 -4.45
N GLU A 906 -0.13 66.31 -5.23
CA GLU A 906 1.17 66.80 -5.78
C GLU A 906 2.21 67.50 -4.84
N SER A 907 3.50 67.14 -4.81
CA SER A 907 4.42 66.93 -5.95
C SER A 907 5.80 66.34 -5.55
N GLU A 908 6.51 65.74 -6.52
CA GLU A 908 7.95 65.34 -6.51
C GLU A 908 8.93 66.56 -6.61
N PRO A 909 10.29 66.48 -6.77
CA PRO A 909 11.17 65.32 -7.08
C PRO A 909 12.61 65.30 -6.49
N GLU A 910 13.42 64.34 -7.01
CA GLU A 910 14.90 64.21 -6.98
C GLU A 910 15.57 63.84 -5.63
N SER A 911 16.59 62.97 -5.55
CA SER A 911 17.24 61.99 -6.48
C SER A 911 18.23 61.11 -5.66
N ALA A 912 18.89 60.02 -6.09
CA ALA A 912 19.06 59.32 -7.37
C ALA A 912 19.43 57.82 -7.15
N GLN A 913 19.42 57.03 -8.23
CA GLN A 913 19.98 55.66 -8.41
C GLN A 913 21.10 55.71 -9.49
N PRO A 914 21.90 54.66 -9.83
CA PRO A 914 21.56 53.23 -10.09
C PRO A 914 22.66 52.22 -9.60
N ALA A 915 22.79 50.94 -10.00
CA ALA A 915 22.22 50.06 -11.04
C ALA A 915 22.13 48.61 -10.50
N GLN A 916 21.08 47.79 -10.71
CA GLN A 916 20.44 47.27 -11.95
C GLN A 916 21.20 46.08 -12.60
N GLU A 917 20.64 44.85 -12.67
CA GLU A 917 19.50 44.31 -13.49
C GLU A 917 19.98 43.77 -14.87
N PRO A 918 19.14 43.12 -15.74
CA PRO A 918 17.69 42.80 -15.73
C PRO A 918 17.41 41.25 -15.77
N GLN A 919 16.27 40.61 -16.09
CA GLN A 919 14.76 40.67 -15.96
C GLN A 919 14.28 39.27 -16.51
N ALA A 920 13.03 38.78 -16.67
CA ALA A 920 11.60 39.19 -16.58
C ALA A 920 10.76 37.86 -16.54
N SER A 921 9.44 37.74 -16.31
CA SER A 921 8.39 38.53 -15.63
C SER A 921 7.02 37.80 -15.71
N MET A 922 6.23 37.77 -14.63
CA MET A 922 4.78 38.12 -14.45
C MET A 922 3.74 37.98 -15.61
N PRO A 923 2.39 37.94 -15.37
CA PRO A 923 1.61 38.04 -14.09
C PRO A 923 0.38 37.08 -13.89
N GLU A 924 -0.23 37.11 -12.69
CA GLU A 924 -1.69 37.06 -12.29
C GLU A 924 -2.65 35.95 -12.85
N SER A 925 -3.54 35.23 -12.12
CA SER A 925 -4.37 35.45 -10.88
C SER A 925 -5.58 36.42 -11.08
N GLU A 926 -6.82 36.28 -10.57
CA GLU A 926 -7.55 35.48 -9.54
C GLU A 926 -9.10 35.55 -9.90
N PRO A 927 -10.15 35.13 -9.12
CA PRO A 927 -10.27 34.54 -7.77
C PRO A 927 -11.26 33.30 -7.67
N ASP A 928 -11.77 33.02 -6.46
CA ASP A 928 -12.81 32.03 -6.03
C ASP A 928 -14.26 32.64 -5.98
N PRO A 929 -15.40 31.88 -5.96
CA PRO A 929 -16.02 31.46 -4.68
C PRO A 929 -16.97 30.20 -4.67
N ALA A 930 -17.00 29.45 -3.55
CA ALA A 930 -18.17 28.81 -2.86
C ALA A 930 -19.16 27.87 -3.65
N SER A 931 -19.94 26.93 -3.08
CA SER A 931 -20.21 26.34 -1.75
C SER A 931 -20.74 24.89 -2.00
N GLU A 932 -20.82 23.94 -1.06
CA GLU A 932 -21.81 23.82 0.03
C GLU A 932 -21.35 22.78 1.08
N SER A 933 -22.01 22.78 2.24
CA SER A 933 -21.73 21.93 3.41
C SER A 933 -22.84 20.91 3.67
N GLU A 934 -22.48 19.72 4.18
CA GLU A 934 -23.31 19.05 5.20
C GLU A 934 -22.43 18.48 6.33
N THR A 935 -22.98 18.49 7.54
CA THR A 935 -22.33 18.04 8.79
C THR A 935 -23.29 17.13 9.55
N VAL A 936 -22.89 15.89 9.85
CA VAL A 936 -23.61 15.01 10.78
C VAL A 936 -22.62 14.33 11.73
N SER A 937 -23.03 14.21 12.99
CA SER A 937 -22.26 13.65 14.11
C SER A 937 -22.15 12.12 14.07
N GLY A 938 -21.17 11.57 14.81
CA GLY A 938 -21.26 10.19 15.35
C GLY A 938 -22.31 10.06 16.47
N PRO A 939 -22.28 9.01 17.32
CA PRO A 939 -21.24 7.96 17.46
C PRO A 939 -21.81 6.51 17.51
N ALA A 940 -20.98 5.58 18.01
CA ALA A 940 -21.26 4.19 18.47
C ALA A 940 -21.01 3.01 17.49
N GLN A 941 -20.66 1.85 18.08
CA GLN A 941 -20.32 0.55 17.47
C GLN A 941 -21.55 -0.41 17.49
N PRO A 942 -21.47 -1.70 17.05
CA PRO A 942 -20.43 -2.44 16.29
C PRO A 942 -20.98 -3.19 15.04
N GLU A 943 -20.19 -4.12 14.46
CA GLU A 943 -20.56 -5.15 13.44
C GLU A 943 -20.92 -4.60 12.02
N THR A 944 -20.64 -5.25 10.87
CA THR A 944 -19.96 -6.51 10.45
C THR A 944 -19.40 -6.38 9.01
N ASP A 945 -18.55 -7.33 8.59
CA ASP A 945 -18.25 -7.75 7.19
C ASP A 945 -17.75 -6.73 6.13
N ASP A 946 -16.43 -6.61 6.01
CA ASP A 946 -15.75 -7.02 4.75
C ASP A 946 -14.52 -7.88 5.05
N GLY A 947 -14.12 -8.71 4.08
CA GLY A 947 -13.19 -9.83 4.28
C GLY A 947 -11.75 -9.56 3.82
N THR A 948 -11.21 -8.36 4.03
CA THR A 948 -9.84 -8.03 3.62
C THR A 948 -8.78 -8.76 4.47
N ILE A 949 -8.42 -9.98 4.04
CA ILE A 949 -7.31 -10.79 4.57
C ILE A 949 -5.98 -10.03 4.45
N GLY A 950 -5.01 -10.34 5.33
CA GLY A 950 -3.69 -9.71 5.38
C GLY A 950 -3.04 -9.54 4.00
N THR A 951 -2.54 -8.33 3.73
CA THR A 951 -2.12 -7.92 2.39
C THR A 951 -0.92 -8.73 1.89
N LEU A 952 -1.11 -9.44 0.77
CA LEU A 952 -0.04 -10.06 -0.01
C LEU A 952 1.04 -9.00 -0.35
N VAL A 953 2.29 -9.29 0.00
CA VAL A 953 3.41 -8.34 -0.16
C VAL A 953 4.33 -8.74 -1.31
N GLU A 954 4.57 -10.04 -1.49
CA GLU A 954 5.45 -10.59 -2.52
C GLU A 954 4.84 -11.83 -3.17
N ASN A 955 4.97 -11.93 -4.50
CA ASN A 955 4.69 -13.14 -5.28
C ASN A 955 5.84 -13.33 -6.29
N TYR A 956 6.43 -14.53 -6.29
CA TYR A 956 7.50 -14.95 -7.20
C TYR A 956 6.98 -16.02 -8.16
N SER A 957 6.39 -15.56 -9.27
CA SER A 957 5.75 -16.35 -10.33
C SER A 957 6.53 -17.59 -10.79
N ASP A 958 7.86 -17.51 -10.85
CA ASP A 958 8.70 -18.52 -11.49
C ASP A 958 8.82 -19.81 -10.66
N ILE A 959 8.40 -19.75 -9.40
CA ILE A 959 8.28 -20.87 -8.46
C ILE A 959 6.93 -20.91 -7.73
N ASP A 960 5.98 -20.02 -8.08
CA ASP A 960 4.68 -19.90 -7.42
C ASP A 960 4.82 -19.74 -5.88
N LEU A 961 5.63 -18.77 -5.44
CA LEU A 961 5.90 -18.50 -4.02
C LEU A 961 5.33 -17.14 -3.59
N GLU A 962 4.34 -17.17 -2.70
CA GLU A 962 3.67 -15.98 -2.15
C GLU A 962 4.02 -15.73 -0.68
N LEU A 963 4.13 -14.46 -0.27
CA LEU A 963 4.36 -14.04 1.12
C LEU A 963 3.46 -12.88 1.57
N VAL A 964 2.99 -12.97 2.81
CA VAL A 964 2.22 -11.93 3.53
C VAL A 964 3.05 -11.34 4.68
N SER A 965 2.83 -10.06 5.02
CA SER A 965 3.54 -9.39 6.12
C SER A 965 2.95 -9.74 7.49
N ALA A 966 3.80 -10.19 8.41
CA ALA A 966 3.46 -10.57 9.78
C ALA A 966 4.12 -9.66 10.83
N GLY A 967 4.42 -8.40 10.45
CA GLY A 967 5.06 -7.40 11.31
C GLY A 967 6.58 -7.55 11.39
N GLY A 968 7.32 -6.77 10.61
CA GLY A 968 8.79 -6.80 10.54
C GLY A 968 9.39 -7.98 9.76
N PHE A 969 8.55 -8.92 9.30
CA PHE A 969 8.95 -10.00 8.40
C PHE A 969 7.79 -10.38 7.47
N ALA A 970 8.13 -10.86 6.28
CA ALA A 970 7.20 -11.51 5.36
C ALA A 970 7.34 -13.02 5.51
N ILE A 971 6.21 -13.74 5.47
CA ILE A 971 6.14 -15.19 5.69
C ILE A 971 5.34 -15.85 4.57
N GLY A 972 5.81 -17.00 4.10
CA GLY A 972 5.17 -17.76 3.02
C GLY A 972 3.72 -18.12 3.37
N THR A 973 2.78 -17.91 2.43
CA THR A 973 1.35 -18.22 2.64
C THR A 973 1.11 -19.71 2.88
N THR A 974 1.92 -20.56 2.26
CA THR A 974 1.89 -22.02 2.31
C THR A 974 3.22 -22.63 2.79
N GLU A 975 3.20 -23.94 3.08
CA GLU A 975 4.40 -24.75 3.25
C GLU A 975 5.14 -24.91 1.90
N ILE A 976 6.47 -24.94 1.89
CA ILE A 976 7.23 -25.05 0.63
C ILE A 976 6.90 -26.37 -0.08
N THR A 977 6.45 -26.27 -1.33
CA THR A 977 6.03 -27.41 -2.14
C THR A 977 7.22 -28.23 -2.64
N TYR A 978 6.98 -29.49 -3.02
CA TYR A 978 8.02 -30.31 -3.64
C TYR A 978 8.46 -29.75 -5.01
N GLY A 979 7.57 -29.08 -5.75
CA GLY A 979 7.88 -28.35 -6.98
C GLY A 979 8.86 -27.20 -6.74
N GLN A 980 8.49 -26.24 -5.87
CA GLN A 980 9.35 -25.14 -5.41
C GLN A 980 10.72 -25.64 -4.96
N TRP A 981 10.73 -26.64 -4.06
CA TRP A 981 11.97 -27.24 -3.56
C TRP A 981 12.84 -27.75 -4.70
N ARG A 982 12.26 -28.46 -5.67
CA ARG A 982 13.00 -29.12 -6.74
C ARG A 982 13.57 -28.13 -7.77
N THR A 983 12.85 -27.07 -8.11
CA THR A 983 13.36 -26.01 -9.01
C THR A 983 14.64 -25.40 -8.45
N VAL A 984 14.57 -24.89 -7.21
CA VAL A 984 15.73 -24.30 -6.52
C VAL A 984 16.82 -25.35 -6.27
N TYR A 985 16.48 -26.58 -5.89
CA TYR A 985 17.47 -27.65 -5.67
C TYR A 985 18.28 -27.97 -6.93
N ASN A 986 17.62 -28.05 -8.10
CA ASN A 986 18.29 -28.32 -9.37
C ASN A 986 19.24 -27.17 -9.73
N TRP A 987 18.78 -25.92 -9.66
CA TRP A 987 19.61 -24.72 -9.88
C TRP A 987 20.81 -24.65 -8.91
N ALA A 988 20.57 -24.96 -7.63
CA ALA A 988 21.58 -24.90 -6.58
C ALA A 988 22.72 -25.91 -6.81
N ALA A 989 22.40 -27.09 -7.35
CA ALA A 989 23.39 -28.11 -7.70
C ALA A 989 24.31 -27.68 -8.86
N GLU A 990 23.84 -26.82 -9.77
CA GLU A 990 24.65 -26.23 -10.83
C GLU A 990 25.44 -25.00 -10.32
N ASN A 991 24.85 -24.22 -9.41
CA ASN A 991 25.44 -23.03 -8.80
C ASN A 991 26.21 -23.26 -7.47
N GLY A 992 26.82 -24.45 -7.34
CA GLY A 992 27.86 -24.74 -6.35
C GLY A 992 27.38 -25.01 -4.91
N TYR A 993 26.08 -25.13 -4.68
CA TYR A 993 25.54 -25.58 -3.39
C TYR A 993 25.62 -27.10 -3.24
N GLN A 994 25.67 -27.57 -1.99
CA GLN A 994 25.58 -28.99 -1.64
C GLN A 994 24.50 -29.19 -0.58
N ILE A 995 23.30 -29.49 -1.07
CA ILE A 995 22.11 -29.82 -0.26
C ILE A 995 22.01 -31.35 -0.22
N PRO A 996 22.14 -32.01 0.96
CA PRO A 996 22.22 -33.47 1.05
C PRO A 996 20.87 -34.19 0.91
N ASP A 997 19.75 -33.48 0.91
CA ASP A 997 18.40 -34.03 0.76
C ASP A 997 17.75 -33.51 -0.55
N GLU A 998 17.44 -34.42 -1.47
CA GLU A 998 16.74 -34.12 -2.74
C GLU A 998 15.26 -33.70 -2.57
N GLY A 999 14.74 -33.73 -1.33
CA GLY A 999 13.31 -33.62 -1.04
C GLY A 999 12.51 -34.85 -1.47
N ALA A 1000 11.28 -34.97 -0.97
CA ALA A 1000 10.31 -35.96 -1.46
C ALA A 1000 8.87 -35.56 -1.13
N ARG A 1001 7.99 -35.55 -2.14
CA ARG A 1001 6.53 -35.62 -1.91
C ARG A 1001 6.13 -36.96 -1.27
N HIS A 1002 4.94 -37.03 -0.67
CA HIS A 1002 4.43 -38.28 -0.09
C HIS A 1002 4.22 -39.35 -1.19
N PHE A 1003 4.23 -40.64 -0.84
CA PHE A 1003 4.11 -41.72 -1.85
C PHE A 1003 2.75 -41.78 -2.55
N SER A 1004 1.76 -41.05 -2.02
CA SER A 1004 0.40 -40.89 -2.54
C SER A 1004 0.15 -39.49 -3.12
N ALA A 1005 1.17 -38.64 -3.22
CA ALA A 1005 1.04 -37.30 -3.79
C ALA A 1005 0.99 -37.38 -5.33
N GLU A 1006 -0.12 -36.87 -5.89
CA GLU A 1006 -0.43 -36.99 -7.32
C GLU A 1006 0.18 -35.85 -8.15
N SER A 1007 0.45 -34.70 -7.54
CA SER A 1007 1.13 -33.52 -8.10
C SER A 1007 2.38 -33.15 -7.27
N ASP A 1008 3.09 -32.08 -7.66
CA ASP A 1008 4.29 -31.57 -6.98
C ASP A 1008 4.01 -30.43 -5.99
N ASP A 1009 2.75 -29.97 -5.91
CA ASP A 1009 2.22 -28.91 -5.03
C ASP A 1009 1.95 -29.41 -3.59
N TYR A 1010 2.20 -30.69 -3.32
CA TYR A 1010 2.27 -31.25 -1.97
C TYR A 1010 3.53 -30.75 -1.26
N PRO A 1011 3.50 -30.49 0.06
CA PRO A 1011 4.66 -30.02 0.82
C PRO A 1011 5.89 -30.91 0.65
N VAL A 1012 7.06 -30.30 0.56
CA VAL A 1012 8.32 -31.05 0.53
C VAL A 1012 8.53 -31.73 1.88
N THR A 1013 8.63 -33.06 1.85
CA THR A 1013 9.01 -33.85 3.03
C THR A 1013 10.40 -34.44 2.89
N ARG A 1014 10.90 -35.06 3.96
CA ARG A 1014 12.25 -35.65 4.02
C ARG A 1014 13.38 -34.65 3.77
N VAL A 1015 13.22 -33.43 4.28
CA VAL A 1015 14.26 -32.39 4.29
C VAL A 1015 14.78 -32.23 5.72
N SER A 1016 16.10 -32.25 5.89
CA SER A 1016 16.71 -31.90 7.17
C SER A 1016 16.75 -30.39 7.38
N TRP A 1017 16.80 -29.95 8.64
CA TRP A 1017 17.02 -28.56 9.01
C TRP A 1017 18.30 -27.98 8.36
N ARG A 1018 19.37 -28.78 8.26
CA ARG A 1018 20.61 -28.39 7.56
C ARG A 1018 20.39 -28.15 6.06
N SER A 1019 19.63 -29.02 5.39
CA SER A 1019 19.25 -28.82 3.99
C SER A 1019 18.41 -27.56 3.82
N ALA A 1020 17.47 -27.30 4.72
CA ALA A 1020 16.61 -26.12 4.69
C ALA A 1020 17.42 -24.81 4.71
N LEU A 1021 18.36 -24.60 5.64
CA LEU A 1021 19.17 -23.37 5.71
C LEU A 1021 20.00 -23.13 4.43
N VAL A 1022 20.56 -24.20 3.88
CA VAL A 1022 21.36 -24.12 2.64
C VAL A 1022 20.46 -23.89 1.43
N TRP A 1023 19.23 -24.39 1.46
CA TRP A 1023 18.20 -24.16 0.44
C TRP A 1023 17.63 -22.74 0.48
N THR A 1024 17.38 -22.12 1.64
CA THR A 1024 16.88 -20.71 1.66
C THR A 1024 17.95 -19.71 1.21
N ASN A 1025 19.22 -19.96 1.54
CA ASN A 1025 20.34 -19.24 0.92
C ASN A 1025 20.38 -19.44 -0.60
N ALA A 1026 20.04 -20.63 -1.12
CA ALA A 1026 20.01 -20.90 -2.56
C ALA A 1026 18.80 -20.26 -3.25
N LEU A 1027 17.61 -20.27 -2.61
CA LEU A 1027 16.40 -19.56 -3.05
C LEU A 1027 16.70 -18.06 -3.23
N THR A 1028 17.39 -17.47 -2.25
CA THR A 1028 17.79 -16.05 -2.30
C THR A 1028 18.63 -15.74 -3.54
N GLU A 1029 19.66 -16.54 -3.84
CA GLU A 1029 20.52 -16.31 -5.00
C GLU A 1029 19.86 -16.71 -6.34
N TYR A 1030 18.98 -17.71 -6.34
CA TYR A 1030 18.18 -18.10 -7.51
C TYR A 1030 17.24 -16.96 -7.94
N LEU A 1031 16.53 -16.35 -6.98
CA LEU A 1031 15.64 -15.22 -7.25
C LEU A 1031 16.42 -13.97 -7.68
N ASN A 1032 17.62 -13.73 -7.13
CA ASN A 1032 18.53 -12.70 -7.64
C ASN A 1032 18.93 -12.94 -9.10
N GLU A 1033 19.07 -14.20 -9.55
CA GLU A 1033 19.35 -14.51 -10.96
C GLU A 1033 18.12 -14.31 -11.86
N GLN A 1034 16.91 -14.72 -11.44
CA GLN A 1034 15.71 -14.58 -12.28
C GLN A 1034 15.22 -13.12 -12.36
N TYR A 1035 15.12 -12.45 -11.21
CA TYR A 1035 14.52 -11.12 -11.08
C TYR A 1035 15.54 -9.96 -11.08
N SER A 1036 16.84 -10.26 -11.22
CA SER A 1036 17.94 -9.29 -11.12
C SER A 1036 18.00 -8.50 -9.80
N SER A 1037 17.39 -9.03 -8.73
CA SER A 1037 17.39 -8.45 -7.39
C SER A 1037 18.73 -8.65 -6.67
N SER A 1038 18.89 -8.00 -5.51
CA SER A 1038 20.15 -7.95 -4.74
C SER A 1038 20.03 -8.49 -3.31
N LEU A 1039 19.08 -9.40 -3.07
CA LEU A 1039 18.77 -9.96 -1.76
C LEU A 1039 20.01 -10.64 -1.14
N GLN A 1040 20.27 -10.38 0.13
CA GLN A 1040 21.42 -10.93 0.84
C GLN A 1040 21.08 -12.29 1.47
N PRO A 1041 21.83 -13.37 1.18
CA PRO A 1041 21.72 -14.63 1.92
C PRO A 1041 21.86 -14.38 3.44
N VAL A 1042 21.12 -15.12 4.27
CA VAL A 1042 21.06 -14.84 5.72
C VAL A 1042 22.14 -15.58 6.51
N TYR A 1043 22.53 -16.78 6.07
CA TYR A 1043 23.42 -17.66 6.82
C TYR A 1043 24.83 -17.71 6.23
N TYR A 1044 25.84 -17.45 7.06
CA TYR A 1044 27.25 -17.36 6.67
C TYR A 1044 28.17 -18.30 7.46
N VAL A 1045 29.30 -18.65 6.85
CA VAL A 1045 30.39 -19.41 7.52
C VAL A 1045 31.42 -18.51 8.22
N ASP A 1046 31.31 -17.18 8.07
CA ASP A 1046 32.21 -16.19 8.67
C ASP A 1046 31.44 -15.01 9.28
N ALA A 1047 32.05 -14.38 10.30
CA ALA A 1047 31.46 -13.28 11.07
C ALA A 1047 31.53 -11.91 10.37
N ASP A 1048 32.24 -11.81 9.25
CA ASP A 1048 32.30 -10.61 8.39
C ASP A 1048 31.24 -10.69 7.27
N PHE A 1049 30.38 -11.72 7.30
CA PHE A 1049 29.31 -12.04 6.35
C PHE A 1049 29.72 -12.05 4.87
N ARG A 1050 30.88 -12.64 4.56
CA ARG A 1050 31.42 -12.64 3.17
C ARG A 1050 31.18 -13.92 2.38
N THR A 1051 30.97 -15.04 3.08
CA THR A 1051 30.87 -16.37 2.49
C THR A 1051 29.54 -17.03 2.87
N PRO A 1052 28.52 -17.00 2.00
CA PRO A 1052 27.25 -17.67 2.25
C PRO A 1052 27.43 -19.17 2.56
N LEU A 1053 26.61 -19.69 3.48
CA LEU A 1053 26.55 -21.10 3.84
C LEU A 1053 25.93 -21.90 2.69
N ARG A 1054 26.78 -22.47 1.83
CA ARG A 1054 26.37 -23.28 0.67
C ARG A 1054 26.43 -24.80 0.87
N GLN A 1055 26.79 -25.29 2.07
CA GLN A 1055 27.24 -26.68 2.26
C GLN A 1055 26.61 -27.33 3.50
N ALA A 1056 25.81 -28.38 3.29
CA ALA A 1056 25.17 -29.17 4.36
C ALA A 1056 25.57 -30.65 4.31
N SER A 1057 25.44 -31.36 5.44
CA SER A 1057 25.64 -32.82 5.49
C SER A 1057 24.88 -33.47 6.65
N ASN A 1058 24.31 -34.66 6.42
CA ASN A 1058 23.47 -35.36 7.40
C ASN A 1058 24.28 -36.27 8.35
N THR A 1059 25.29 -35.69 9.00
CA THR A 1059 26.05 -36.35 10.07
C THR A 1059 25.25 -36.42 11.37
N SER A 1060 25.36 -37.51 12.13
CA SER A 1060 24.63 -37.73 13.39
C SER A 1060 25.18 -36.96 14.59
N ARG A 1061 26.03 -35.94 14.38
CA ARG A 1061 26.66 -35.13 15.42
C ARG A 1061 26.38 -33.67 15.14
N VAL A 1062 25.99 -32.93 16.18
CA VAL A 1062 25.88 -31.47 16.13
C VAL A 1062 27.27 -30.85 16.25
N ASP A 1063 27.60 -29.93 15.34
CA ASP A 1063 28.76 -29.06 15.46
C ASP A 1063 28.32 -27.70 16.02
N THR A 1064 28.98 -27.23 17.08
CA THR A 1064 28.70 -25.89 17.64
C THR A 1064 29.92 -24.99 17.54
N THR A 1065 30.70 -25.18 16.49
CA THR A 1065 31.73 -24.24 16.05
C THR A 1065 31.02 -23.10 15.30
N PRO A 1066 31.24 -21.81 15.65
CA PRO A 1066 30.70 -20.69 14.89
C PRO A 1066 31.07 -20.78 13.40
N GLY A 1067 30.13 -20.48 12.51
CA GLY A 1067 30.28 -20.65 11.06
C GLY A 1067 30.07 -22.08 10.55
N SER A 1068 29.78 -23.06 11.41
CA SER A 1068 29.35 -24.40 10.99
C SER A 1068 27.85 -24.44 10.68
N VAL A 1069 27.40 -25.47 9.96
CA VAL A 1069 25.99 -25.59 9.54
C VAL A 1069 24.98 -25.61 10.70
N ASP A 1070 25.33 -26.10 11.91
CA ASP A 1070 24.44 -26.00 13.09
C ASP A 1070 24.68 -24.76 13.97
N ALA A 1071 25.65 -23.91 13.65
CA ALA A 1071 25.91 -22.66 14.34
C ALA A 1071 26.44 -21.58 13.36
N PRO A 1072 25.68 -21.24 12.30
CA PRO A 1072 26.10 -20.26 11.31
C PRO A 1072 26.15 -18.85 11.92
N HIS A 1073 26.90 -17.97 11.27
CA HIS A 1073 26.75 -16.55 11.49
C HIS A 1073 25.48 -16.09 10.77
N VAL A 1074 24.50 -15.59 11.52
CA VAL A 1074 23.27 -14.99 10.97
C VAL A 1074 23.56 -13.52 10.74
N HIS A 1075 23.39 -13.03 9.52
CA HIS A 1075 23.44 -11.60 9.23
C HIS A 1075 22.14 -10.97 9.75
N PRO A 1076 22.18 -10.03 10.71
CA PRO A 1076 20.97 -9.49 11.31
C PRO A 1076 20.16 -8.65 10.32
N ASP A 1077 20.86 -7.83 9.54
CA ASP A 1077 20.29 -6.86 8.59
C ASP A 1077 20.10 -7.45 7.18
N ALA A 1078 20.18 -8.78 7.03
CA ALA A 1078 19.97 -9.42 5.72
C ALA A 1078 18.48 -9.59 5.43
N ASP A 1079 18.12 -9.40 4.17
CA ASP A 1079 16.77 -9.33 3.63
C ASP A 1079 16.39 -10.57 2.80
N GLY A 1080 17.30 -11.52 2.60
CA GLY A 1080 17.04 -12.79 1.93
C GLY A 1080 16.29 -13.82 2.78
N PHE A 1081 16.07 -14.99 2.19
CA PHE A 1081 15.20 -16.02 2.75
C PHE A 1081 15.88 -16.84 3.85
N ARG A 1082 15.12 -17.10 4.90
CA ARG A 1082 15.53 -17.82 6.11
C ARG A 1082 14.39 -18.70 6.64
N LEU A 1083 14.71 -19.58 7.58
CA LEU A 1083 13.68 -20.19 8.42
C LEU A 1083 13.12 -19.15 9.41
N PRO A 1084 11.81 -19.19 9.73
CA PRO A 1084 11.27 -18.42 10.84
C PRO A 1084 11.92 -18.81 12.16
N THR A 1085 12.07 -17.85 13.08
CA THR A 1085 12.26 -18.15 14.50
C THR A 1085 10.97 -18.72 15.10
N ALA A 1086 11.10 -19.38 16.25
CA ALA A 1086 9.97 -19.94 17.00
C ALA A 1086 9.01 -18.89 17.56
N GLN A 1087 9.38 -17.60 17.55
CA GLN A 1087 8.55 -16.47 17.96
C GLN A 1087 7.82 -15.85 16.77
N GLU A 1088 8.52 -15.61 15.65
CA GLU A 1088 7.91 -15.16 14.38
C GLU A 1088 6.84 -16.17 13.91
N TRP A 1089 7.17 -17.46 13.92
CA TRP A 1089 6.22 -18.52 13.58
C TRP A 1089 4.97 -18.48 14.45
N LEU A 1090 5.14 -18.29 15.76
CA LEU A 1090 4.02 -18.27 16.70
C LEU A 1090 3.14 -17.03 16.53
N ALA A 1091 3.75 -15.84 16.39
CA ALA A 1091 3.03 -14.58 16.18
C ALA A 1091 2.19 -14.61 14.89
N ALA A 1092 2.76 -15.17 13.81
CA ALA A 1092 2.05 -15.37 12.55
C ALA A 1092 0.91 -16.41 12.66
N ALA A 1093 1.04 -17.41 13.54
CA ALA A 1093 0.03 -18.44 13.76
C ALA A 1093 -1.11 -18.00 14.70
N THR A 1094 -0.89 -16.99 15.55
CA THR A 1094 -1.87 -16.44 16.53
C THR A 1094 -2.43 -15.07 16.12
N TRP A 1095 -2.39 -14.74 14.82
CA TRP A 1095 -2.69 -13.38 14.33
C TRP A 1095 -4.18 -12.99 14.44
N GLY A 1096 -5.09 -13.96 14.47
CA GLY A 1096 -6.51 -13.76 14.75
C GLY A 1096 -6.84 -13.61 16.24
N GLY A 1097 -5.83 -13.66 17.12
CA GLY A 1097 -6.01 -13.68 18.59
C GLY A 1097 -6.13 -15.08 19.18
N GLU A 1098 -5.74 -16.12 18.43
CA GLU A 1098 -5.76 -17.51 18.89
C GLU A 1098 -4.82 -17.74 20.09
N GLN A 1099 -5.19 -18.62 21.01
CA GLN A 1099 -4.37 -18.95 22.18
C GLN A 1099 -3.43 -20.14 21.90
N GLU A 1100 -2.35 -20.27 22.67
CA GLU A 1100 -1.34 -21.33 22.49
C GLU A 1100 -1.87 -22.77 22.60
N ASP A 1101 -3.04 -22.99 23.21
CA ASP A 1101 -3.70 -24.30 23.28
C ASP A 1101 -4.64 -24.60 22.08
N TRP A 1102 -4.89 -23.62 21.22
CA TRP A 1102 -5.77 -23.73 20.03
C TRP A 1102 -4.97 -24.12 18.77
N ILE A 1103 -5.66 -24.32 17.65
CA ILE A 1103 -5.05 -24.41 16.30
C ILE A 1103 -5.18 -23.07 15.58
N SER A 1104 -4.34 -22.82 14.57
CA SER A 1104 -4.39 -21.56 13.80
C SER A 1104 -5.72 -21.42 13.05
N GLY A 1105 -6.23 -20.20 12.97
CA GLY A 1105 -7.51 -19.87 12.37
C GLY A 1105 -8.73 -20.34 13.16
N ALA A 1106 -8.58 -20.74 14.43
CA ALA A 1106 -9.70 -21.19 15.26
C ALA A 1106 -10.23 -20.08 16.18
N ASP A 1107 -11.54 -19.90 16.15
CA ASP A 1107 -12.32 -18.94 16.93
C ASP A 1107 -12.35 -19.27 18.45
N ALA A 1108 -12.02 -20.51 18.82
CA ALA A 1108 -12.02 -21.05 20.19
C ALA A 1108 -11.18 -22.34 20.28
N LEU A 1109 -10.98 -22.86 21.50
CA LEU A 1109 -10.42 -24.21 21.71
C LEU A 1109 -11.35 -25.27 21.10
N LEU A 1110 -10.87 -25.97 20.05
CA LEU A 1110 -11.62 -27.02 19.37
C LEU A 1110 -11.33 -28.40 19.96
N ASP A 1111 -12.32 -28.96 20.66
CA ASP A 1111 -12.34 -30.37 21.09
C ASP A 1111 -12.92 -31.33 20.02
N ASP A 1112 -13.58 -30.81 18.98
CA ASP A 1112 -14.24 -31.61 17.95
C ASP A 1112 -13.39 -31.81 16.67
N PRO A 1113 -13.12 -33.06 16.25
CA PRO A 1113 -12.34 -33.34 15.04
C PRO A 1113 -13.00 -33.01 13.70
N GLN A 1114 -14.30 -32.72 13.63
CA GLN A 1114 -14.95 -32.36 12.37
C GLN A 1114 -14.72 -30.88 12.05
N THR A 1115 -15.03 -29.98 12.99
CA THR A 1115 -14.74 -28.54 12.84
C THR A 1115 -13.24 -28.27 12.67
N ALA A 1116 -12.38 -28.94 13.44
CA ALA A 1116 -10.94 -28.78 13.29
C ALA A 1116 -10.39 -29.23 11.92
N ALA A 1117 -11.08 -30.15 11.22
CA ALA A 1117 -10.67 -30.62 9.90
C ALA A 1117 -10.95 -29.60 8.77
N GLU A 1118 -11.70 -28.52 9.05
CA GLU A 1118 -11.87 -27.39 8.12
C GLU A 1118 -10.61 -26.50 8.08
N LEU A 1119 -9.85 -26.48 9.18
CA LEU A 1119 -8.63 -25.67 9.39
C LEU A 1119 -7.32 -26.44 9.20
N ALA A 1120 -7.30 -27.75 9.51
CA ALA A 1120 -6.05 -28.51 9.64
C ALA A 1120 -6.13 -29.92 9.04
N VAL A 1121 -5.06 -30.36 8.36
CA VAL A 1121 -4.89 -31.76 7.93
C VAL A 1121 -4.28 -32.59 9.07
N PHE A 1122 -5.05 -33.48 9.70
CA PHE A 1122 -4.59 -34.35 10.79
C PHE A 1122 -5.35 -35.68 10.88
N GLY A 1123 -4.75 -36.67 11.55
CA GLY A 1123 -5.30 -38.02 11.68
C GLY A 1123 -5.45 -38.82 10.36
N THR A 1124 -4.92 -38.32 9.24
CA THR A 1124 -5.06 -38.88 7.90
C THR A 1124 -3.95 -39.90 7.57
N ALA A 1125 -4.04 -40.52 6.38
CA ALA A 1125 -3.01 -41.43 5.87
C ALA A 1125 -1.87 -40.74 5.11
N ALA A 1126 -2.05 -39.47 4.73
CA ALA A 1126 -1.18 -38.68 3.86
C ALA A 1126 -1.38 -37.17 4.10
N PRO A 1127 -0.40 -36.31 3.79
CA PRO A 1127 -0.62 -34.88 3.64
C PRO A 1127 -1.44 -34.59 2.38
N GLU A 1128 -1.90 -33.36 2.24
CA GLU A 1128 -2.65 -32.84 1.09
C GLU A 1128 -1.80 -31.77 0.36
N PRO A 1129 -2.22 -31.26 -0.82
CA PRO A 1129 -1.58 -30.08 -1.43
C PRO A 1129 -1.54 -28.92 -0.44
N ALA A 1130 -0.45 -28.13 -0.44
CA ALA A 1130 -0.37 -26.97 0.45
C ALA A 1130 -1.48 -25.95 0.09
N GLY A 1131 -2.16 -25.37 1.07
CA GLY A 1131 -3.30 -24.49 0.83
C GLY A 1131 -4.69 -25.17 0.84
N SER A 1132 -4.77 -26.49 1.09
CA SER A 1132 -6.03 -27.26 0.97
C SER A 1132 -7.09 -27.01 2.06
N ARG A 1133 -6.84 -26.13 3.04
CA ARG A 1133 -7.67 -25.90 4.24
C ARG A 1133 -7.94 -24.41 4.47
N ARG A 1134 -8.89 -24.04 5.34
CA ARG A 1134 -9.19 -22.62 5.63
C ARG A 1134 -7.96 -21.95 6.26
N PRO A 1135 -7.48 -20.80 5.76
CA PRO A 1135 -6.36 -20.09 6.37
C PRO A 1135 -6.76 -19.42 7.68
N ASN A 1136 -5.77 -18.95 8.43
CA ASN A 1136 -6.00 -18.06 9.58
C ASN A 1136 -6.28 -16.61 9.14
N SER A 1137 -6.54 -15.71 10.10
CA SER A 1137 -6.86 -14.29 9.85
C SER A 1137 -5.76 -13.50 9.13
N LEU A 1138 -4.54 -14.03 9.02
CA LEU A 1138 -3.44 -13.44 8.27
C LEU A 1138 -3.35 -13.96 6.82
N GLY A 1139 -4.18 -14.94 6.43
CA GLY A 1139 -4.09 -15.61 5.14
C GLY A 1139 -3.08 -16.75 5.11
N LEU A 1140 -2.64 -17.26 6.27
CA LEU A 1140 -1.71 -18.37 6.35
C LEU A 1140 -2.43 -19.71 6.41
N TYR A 1141 -2.07 -20.58 5.47
CA TYR A 1141 -2.56 -21.94 5.34
C TYR A 1141 -1.67 -22.92 6.10
N ASP A 1142 -2.21 -24.05 6.54
CA ASP A 1142 -1.48 -25.20 7.09
C ASP A 1142 -0.55 -24.92 8.31
N MET A 1143 -0.66 -23.75 8.94
CA MET A 1143 0.01 -23.41 10.22
C MET A 1143 -0.38 -24.33 11.39
N SER A 1144 -1.31 -25.25 11.17
CA SER A 1144 -1.64 -26.37 12.05
C SER A 1144 -2.01 -27.58 11.21
N GLY A 1145 -1.38 -28.73 11.45
CA GLY A 1145 -1.57 -29.93 10.64
C GLY A 1145 -0.52 -30.09 9.53
N ASN A 1146 -0.95 -30.63 8.39
CA ASN A 1146 -0.19 -31.00 7.18
C ASN A 1146 1.24 -31.54 7.44
N VAL A 1147 2.31 -30.73 7.46
CA VAL A 1147 3.64 -31.19 7.92
C VAL A 1147 4.33 -30.32 8.97
N ASP A 1148 5.10 -30.97 9.86
CA ASP A 1148 5.82 -30.33 10.98
C ASP A 1148 6.86 -29.35 10.40
N GLU A 1149 6.72 -28.05 10.67
CA GLU A 1149 7.58 -27.03 10.07
C GLU A 1149 8.90 -26.87 10.83
N TRP A 1150 10.03 -26.79 10.12
CA TRP A 1150 11.31 -26.40 10.71
C TRP A 1150 11.34 -24.90 11.04
N VAL A 1151 11.57 -24.56 12.32
CA VAL A 1151 11.98 -23.22 12.74
C VAL A 1151 13.49 -23.16 13.00
N PHE A 1152 14.07 -21.97 13.03
CA PHE A 1152 15.51 -21.78 13.26
C PHE A 1152 15.96 -22.30 14.64
N ASP A 1153 15.12 -22.18 15.67
CA ASP A 1153 15.50 -22.33 17.08
C ASP A 1153 16.00 -23.71 17.55
N TRP A 1154 16.81 -23.67 18.61
CA TRP A 1154 17.08 -24.84 19.45
C TRP A 1154 15.89 -25.10 20.38
N HIS A 1155 15.42 -26.34 20.44
CA HIS A 1155 14.30 -26.70 21.31
C HIS A 1155 14.71 -26.63 22.81
N PRO A 1156 14.10 -25.77 23.64
CA PRO A 1156 14.65 -25.38 24.94
C PRO A 1156 14.74 -26.54 25.94
N ALA A 1157 13.79 -27.49 25.90
CA ALA A 1157 13.82 -28.68 26.76
C ALA A 1157 14.66 -29.85 26.19
N ALA A 1158 15.30 -29.70 25.02
CA ALA A 1158 16.02 -30.79 24.35
C ALA A 1158 17.48 -30.92 24.82
N VAL A 1159 17.68 -31.71 25.90
CA VAL A 1159 18.98 -32.03 26.53
C VAL A 1159 20.09 -32.50 25.55
N ASN A 1160 19.71 -32.95 24.35
CA ASN A 1160 20.60 -33.51 23.33
C ASN A 1160 20.90 -32.57 22.14
N ARG A 1161 20.63 -31.25 22.23
CA ARG A 1161 20.77 -30.28 21.12
C ARG A 1161 19.96 -30.68 19.88
N ARG A 1162 18.64 -30.51 19.95
CA ARG A 1162 17.70 -30.77 18.83
C ARG A 1162 17.05 -29.46 18.39
N ARG A 1163 16.83 -29.29 17.09
CA ARG A 1163 16.10 -28.14 16.53
C ARG A 1163 14.61 -28.29 16.79
N MET A 1164 13.92 -27.16 16.94
CA MET A 1164 12.48 -27.10 17.17
C MET A 1164 11.70 -27.33 15.87
N ARG A 1165 10.48 -27.83 16.01
CA ARG A 1165 9.44 -27.83 14.96
C ARG A 1165 8.10 -27.35 15.53
N ARG A 1166 7.19 -26.88 14.68
CA ARG A 1166 5.86 -26.34 15.03
C ARG A 1166 4.79 -26.85 14.05
N GLY A 1167 3.52 -26.56 14.32
CA GLY A 1167 2.36 -26.90 13.47
C GLY A 1167 1.77 -28.31 13.68
N GLY A 1168 2.60 -29.30 14.01
CA GLY A 1168 2.14 -30.70 14.04
C GLY A 1168 2.15 -31.31 12.64
N SER A 1169 1.30 -32.29 12.35
CA SER A 1169 1.28 -32.93 11.02
C SER A 1169 0.02 -33.74 10.77
N PHE A 1170 -0.16 -34.19 9.53
CA PHE A 1170 -1.19 -35.12 9.08
C PHE A 1170 -1.28 -36.43 9.91
N ARG A 1171 -0.21 -36.79 10.65
CA ARG A 1171 -0.15 -38.00 11.50
C ARG A 1171 -0.54 -37.78 12.96
N ASN A 1172 -0.69 -36.53 13.38
CA ASN A 1172 -0.98 -36.16 14.76
C ASN A 1172 -2.49 -36.22 15.05
N THR A 1173 -2.85 -36.24 16.34
CA THR A 1173 -4.25 -36.01 16.77
C THR A 1173 -4.47 -34.53 17.08
N LEU A 1174 -5.73 -34.07 17.10
CA LEU A 1174 -6.11 -32.67 17.34
C LEU A 1174 -5.38 -32.02 18.53
N THR A 1175 -5.32 -32.69 19.68
CA THR A 1175 -4.61 -32.27 20.91
C THR A 1175 -3.07 -32.20 20.79
N GLU A 1176 -2.52 -32.37 19.60
CA GLU A 1176 -1.10 -32.31 19.28
C GLU A 1176 -0.74 -31.24 18.25
N LEU A 1177 -1.75 -30.53 17.72
CA LEU A 1177 -1.59 -29.45 16.73
C LEU A 1177 -1.51 -28.06 17.39
N SER A 1178 -1.64 -27.98 18.71
CA SER A 1178 -1.79 -26.71 19.40
C SER A 1178 -0.56 -25.80 19.24
N LEU A 1179 -0.78 -24.51 19.01
CA LEU A 1179 0.27 -23.59 18.55
C LEU A 1179 1.48 -23.50 19.49
N GLY A 1180 1.24 -23.56 20.80
CA GLY A 1180 2.26 -23.60 21.85
C GLY A 1180 3.08 -24.90 21.91
N ARG A 1181 2.65 -25.97 21.24
CA ARG A 1181 3.32 -27.27 21.25
C ARG A 1181 4.50 -27.29 20.28
N ALA A 1182 5.70 -27.44 20.85
CA ALA A 1182 6.94 -27.60 20.11
C ALA A 1182 7.32 -29.08 19.89
N GLY A 1183 7.55 -29.45 18.63
CA GLY A 1183 8.24 -30.68 18.26
C GLY A 1183 9.76 -30.53 18.34
N SER A 1184 10.51 -31.64 18.25
CA SER A 1184 11.96 -31.57 18.04
C SER A 1184 12.54 -32.71 17.23
N ALA A 1185 13.57 -32.40 16.45
CA ALA A 1185 14.37 -33.36 15.69
C ALA A 1185 15.85 -32.94 15.63
N GLY A 1186 16.76 -33.90 15.43
CA GLY A 1186 18.17 -33.61 15.19
C GLY A 1186 18.36 -32.87 13.86
N PRO A 1187 19.29 -31.90 13.75
CA PRO A 1187 19.37 -31.01 12.58
C PRO A 1187 19.68 -31.71 11.26
N GLY A 1188 20.23 -32.93 11.28
CA GLY A 1188 20.45 -33.79 10.12
C GLY A 1188 19.48 -34.98 9.99
N GLU A 1189 18.32 -34.97 10.67
CA GLU A 1189 17.29 -36.01 10.55
C GLU A 1189 16.33 -35.71 9.37
N SER A 1190 16.57 -36.28 8.19
CA SER A 1190 15.71 -36.14 7.00
C SER A 1190 14.80 -37.34 6.71
N TYR A 1191 14.70 -38.34 7.59
CA TYR A 1191 13.87 -39.53 7.33
C TYR A 1191 12.37 -39.32 7.61
N HIS A 1192 11.97 -38.17 8.15
CA HIS A 1192 10.59 -37.85 8.53
C HIS A 1192 9.76 -37.42 7.31
N SER A 1193 8.85 -38.29 6.88
CA SER A 1193 7.92 -38.02 5.76
C SER A 1193 6.66 -37.24 6.21
N ALA A 1194 6.84 -36.32 7.16
CA ALA A 1194 5.79 -35.52 7.81
C ALA A 1194 6.44 -34.28 8.45
N THR A 1195 7.42 -33.71 7.75
CA THR A 1195 8.24 -32.58 8.20
C THR A 1195 8.75 -31.87 6.96
N GLY A 1196 8.46 -30.57 6.86
CA GLY A 1196 8.83 -29.69 5.76
C GLY A 1196 9.42 -28.39 6.28
N LEU A 1197 9.19 -27.30 5.56
CA LEU A 1197 9.59 -25.95 5.96
C LEU A 1197 8.63 -24.90 5.37
N ARG A 1198 8.58 -23.76 6.03
CA ARG A 1198 8.10 -22.49 5.49
C ARG A 1198 9.27 -21.51 5.50
N VAL A 1199 9.25 -20.52 4.60
CA VAL A 1199 10.26 -19.46 4.57
C VAL A 1199 9.71 -18.16 5.13
N VAL A 1200 10.61 -17.36 5.70
CA VAL A 1200 10.40 -15.94 5.94
C VAL A 1200 11.55 -15.15 5.34
N ARG A 1201 11.33 -13.85 5.13
CA ARG A 1201 12.41 -12.88 4.98
C ARG A 1201 12.11 -11.65 5.84
N SER A 1202 13.16 -10.98 6.30
CA SER A 1202 12.98 -9.76 7.11
C SER A 1202 12.46 -8.62 6.23
N LEU A 1203 11.54 -7.83 6.76
CA LEU A 1203 11.10 -6.57 6.15
C LEU A 1203 11.79 -5.43 6.91
N HIS A 1204 12.92 -4.99 6.36
CA HIS A 1204 13.67 -3.81 6.80
C HIS A 1204 13.27 -2.61 5.93
#